data_AF-A0A8J5PW55-F1
#
_entry.id   AF-A0A8J5PW55-F1
#
_cell.length_a   1.000
_cell.length_b   1.000
_cell.length_c   1.000
_cell.angle_alpha   90.00
_cell.angle_beta   90.00
_cell.angle_gamma   90.00
#
_symmetry.space_group_name_H-M   'P 1'
#
loop_
_entity.id
_entity.type
_entity.pdbx_description
1 polymer ?
#
loop_
_entity_poly.entity_id
_entity_poly.type
_entity_poly.pdbx_seq_one_letter_code
_entity_poly.pdbx_strand_id
1 'polypeptide(L)'
;MDGNDTKLRGLKACTVCANAKVRCDMVLGQKRCTRCERLNKECISQPRGSHSRRSHSKGGTYARDDLLRLESKFDSVANLLSSSSTTTLPSITIATHPRKASSATSSSSQTPPESQSPIHALFSFPLSSGSHRLAYKMLETYRQEMMPLFPFVWIGLDESPEKLFQERPMLYMAIMVVTCQENIEVQQELAQKYREEIGRRIWTLTEKNLQLLQGILVFLAWYQTHWVLGHQLSNLMYMAMSLVTELGLDKEPSSGTRTAPGVLTEITKKQEPQPVRTSDERRCHLGVFWLNSLLRICVKDIVPMPSRPSINNSCSIFEAGLESPWDTYLVQLVRIQLVASSISATLYQDLDRNEAQISHTLFMATSHVERQVQDLGATLHQGSRLQAPLTMSFHMLQVYLYKIGIDERLHEPTDPTLLPAADPSPHALRCSYLLVSCLNAVKAVIENFLLLTSPTILSMPYTYWIQMGHCINMFSRLLVTHSTLWDPNLVTGIHDFTSTLERLAVKIEGAMSEGAGLYGSFLAHAYPVDHPAKFSRLIVFGDSFSDSGNGSWVVSNGTWPVDPAYYDHSFSNGPKWNDVVAKQLNLELINLATGGATTNNGFVAGGTGAESTIPVPSAADQVLSFLSWDKPQAGDIFVHWIGANDILFNTSITGGQVTSLINENVNRLYQAGAKTIILANYLNATTFPATYNSSTYNIPSVQDYVPALTKGLEQIAAGYSAYAKTAVIDVQDLFNDMFSDPEAYGFDEDYVNPPTACLTGVYTSEGVPRHLCSDPEKHIFFDEYHPVKEVHALVAKLFVESIEGFSA
;
A
#
# COMPACT_ATOMS: atom_id res chain seq x y z
N MET A 1 -68.57 -8.37 19.91
CA MET A 1 -67.77 -7.67 20.92
C MET A 1 -66.64 -8.61 21.27
N ASP A 2 -65.35 -8.37 21.09
CA ASP A 2 -64.44 -7.40 20.48
C ASP A 2 -63.12 -8.19 20.39
N GLY A 3 -62.09 -7.92 19.60
CA GLY A 3 -61.79 -6.84 18.69
C GLY A 3 -60.62 -7.31 17.83
N ASN A 4 -60.64 -6.91 16.57
CA ASN A 4 -59.57 -7.15 15.60
C ASN A 4 -58.81 -5.85 15.46
N ASP A 5 -57.75 -5.65 16.25
CA ASP A 5 -56.92 -4.44 16.20
C ASP A 5 -55.49 -4.79 15.76
N THR A 6 -55.34 -4.89 14.44
CA THR A 6 -54.04 -4.93 13.77
C THR A 6 -53.26 -3.64 14.04
N LYS A 7 -52.15 -3.76 14.78
CA LYS A 7 -51.13 -2.73 14.99
C LYS A 7 -50.74 -2.01 13.69
N LEU A 8 -51.17 -0.76 13.55
CA LEU A 8 -50.64 0.24 12.61
C LEU A 8 -49.17 0.58 12.95
N ARG A 9 -48.23 -0.21 12.42
CA ARG A 9 -46.80 0.12 12.39
C ARG A 9 -46.48 1.02 11.16
N GLY A 10 -46.31 2.32 11.42
CA GLY A 10 -45.46 3.28 10.70
C GLY A 10 -45.71 3.49 9.19
N LEU A 11 -46.52 4.49 8.83
CA LEU A 11 -46.64 5.01 7.46
C LEU A 11 -45.42 5.90 7.11
N LYS A 12 -44.76 5.63 5.97
CA LYS A 12 -43.77 6.54 5.36
C LYS A 12 -44.49 7.76 4.76
N ALA A 13 -43.83 8.91 4.72
CA ALA A 13 -44.37 10.18 4.22
C ALA A 13 -45.11 10.05 2.88
N CYS A 14 -46.19 10.84 2.67
CA CYS A 14 -46.89 10.89 1.39
C CYS A 14 -45.97 11.38 0.26
N THR A 15 -46.30 11.07 -1.00
CA THR A 15 -45.49 11.40 -2.19
C THR A 15 -45.13 12.89 -2.24
N VAL A 16 -46.07 13.77 -1.88
CA VAL A 16 -45.89 15.23 -1.89
C VAL A 16 -44.88 15.68 -0.83
N CYS A 17 -44.93 15.13 0.39
CA CYS A 17 -43.97 15.46 1.43
C CYS A 17 -42.60 14.80 1.22
N ALA A 18 -42.57 13.61 0.62
CA ALA A 18 -41.34 12.92 0.26
C ALA A 18 -40.55 13.70 -0.81
N ASN A 19 -41.22 14.12 -1.89
CA ASN A 19 -40.58 14.89 -2.97
C ASN A 19 -40.10 16.26 -2.51
N ALA A 20 -40.80 16.87 -1.55
CA ALA A 20 -40.40 18.15 -0.97
C ALA A 20 -39.39 18.01 0.19
N LYS A 21 -38.91 16.79 0.52
CA LYS A 21 -37.95 16.49 1.60
C LYS A 21 -38.31 17.08 2.96
N VAL A 22 -39.58 16.94 3.35
CA VAL A 22 -40.19 17.63 4.49
C VAL A 22 -41.06 16.68 5.30
N ARG A 23 -41.24 16.99 6.59
CA ARG A 23 -41.98 16.15 7.54
C ARG A 23 -43.45 15.98 7.11
N CYS A 24 -43.95 14.75 7.23
CA CYS A 24 -45.31 14.37 6.89
C CYS A 24 -46.05 13.87 8.13
N ASP A 25 -46.82 14.76 8.75
CA ASP A 25 -47.58 14.43 9.95
C ASP A 25 -49.01 14.02 9.56
N MET A 26 -49.31 12.72 9.72
CA MET A 26 -50.64 12.15 9.51
C MET A 26 -51.34 12.03 10.86
N VAL A 27 -52.51 12.68 11.00
CA VAL A 27 -53.35 12.55 12.19
C VAL A 27 -54.27 11.34 12.03
N LEU A 28 -54.39 10.52 13.07
CA LEU A 28 -55.26 9.34 13.10
C LEU A 28 -56.72 9.76 12.78
N GLY A 29 -57.30 9.15 11.73
CA GLY A 29 -58.66 9.43 11.27
C GLY A 29 -58.78 10.42 10.10
N GLN A 30 -57.71 11.14 9.73
CA GLN A 30 -57.72 12.03 8.56
C GLN A 30 -57.27 11.33 7.27
N LYS A 31 -57.92 11.65 6.14
CA LYS A 31 -57.53 11.15 4.81
C LYS A 31 -56.32 11.87 4.20
N ARG A 32 -55.94 13.03 4.73
CA ARG A 32 -54.83 13.87 4.24
C ARG A 32 -53.90 14.22 5.40
N CYS A 33 -52.60 14.36 5.14
CA CYS A 33 -51.66 14.85 6.16
C CYS A 33 -51.88 16.34 6.42
N THR A 34 -51.53 16.82 7.61
CA THR A 34 -51.81 18.20 8.05
C THR A 34 -51.25 19.24 7.08
N ARG A 35 -50.09 18.93 6.47
CA ARG A 35 -49.47 19.79 5.46
C ARG A 35 -50.23 19.79 4.13
N CYS A 36 -50.63 18.63 3.62
CA CYS A 36 -51.37 18.55 2.36
C CYS A 36 -52.77 19.14 2.50
N GLU A 37 -53.39 19.02 3.67
CA GLU A 37 -54.65 19.70 4.01
C GLU A 37 -54.48 21.23 4.00
N ARG A 38 -53.48 21.76 4.70
CA ARG A 38 -53.19 23.20 4.74
C ARG A 38 -52.87 23.79 3.36
N LEU A 39 -52.12 23.06 2.53
CA LEU A 39 -51.70 23.52 1.20
C LEU A 39 -52.69 23.15 0.09
N ASN A 40 -53.84 22.55 0.45
CA ASN A 40 -54.84 22.01 -0.46
C ASN A 40 -54.25 21.16 -1.60
N LYS A 41 -53.28 20.29 -1.27
CA LYS A 41 -52.64 19.37 -2.21
C LYS A 41 -53.18 17.96 -2.04
N GLU A 42 -53.17 17.19 -3.12
CA GLU A 42 -53.61 15.80 -3.11
C GLU A 42 -52.61 14.90 -2.36
N CYS A 43 -53.08 14.26 -1.29
CA CYS A 43 -52.24 13.49 -0.37
C CYS A 43 -52.21 12.01 -0.76
N ILE A 44 -51.29 11.63 -1.66
CA ILE A 44 -51.19 10.26 -2.18
C ILE A 44 -50.17 9.45 -1.36
N SER A 45 -50.62 8.36 -0.74
CA SER A 45 -49.76 7.40 -0.04
C SER A 45 -48.91 6.59 -1.02
N GLN A 46 -47.62 6.42 -0.72
CA GLN A 46 -46.75 5.60 -1.56
C GLN A 46 -46.91 4.10 -1.25
N PRO A 47 -46.97 3.22 -2.28
CA PRO A 47 -46.87 1.78 -2.09
C PRO A 47 -45.47 1.39 -1.58
N ARG A 48 -45.38 0.30 -0.81
CA ARG A 48 -44.11 -0.21 -0.28
C ARG A 48 -43.22 -0.72 -1.42
N GLY A 49 -42.05 -0.11 -1.62
CA GLY A 49 -40.95 -0.69 -2.40
C GLY A 49 -40.41 -1.96 -1.73
N SER A 50 -40.03 -2.95 -2.54
CA SER A 50 -39.64 -4.32 -2.18
C SER A 50 -38.29 -4.42 -1.46
N HIS A 51 -38.21 -3.86 -0.25
CA HIS A 51 -37.19 -4.25 0.75
C HIS A 51 -37.89 -4.59 2.06
N SER A 52 -38.41 -5.81 2.13
CA SER A 52 -38.99 -6.36 3.36
C SER A 52 -37.88 -6.82 4.30
N ARG A 53 -37.45 -5.92 5.20
CA ARG A 53 -36.75 -6.31 6.44
C ARG A 53 -37.74 -7.06 7.34
N ARG A 54 -37.46 -8.34 7.65
CA ARG A 54 -38.16 -9.08 8.70
C ARG A 54 -37.78 -8.50 10.07
N SER A 55 -38.80 -8.31 10.91
CA SER A 55 -38.73 -7.80 12.29
C SER A 55 -38.26 -8.91 13.23
N HIS A 56 -37.20 -8.68 13.99
CA HIS A 56 -36.82 -9.50 15.15
C HIS A 56 -37.95 -9.53 16.19
N SER A 57 -38.25 -10.74 16.68
CA SER A 57 -38.78 -10.98 18.02
C SER A 57 -37.68 -11.62 18.86
N LYS A 58 -37.60 -11.16 20.11
CA LYS A 58 -36.60 -11.43 21.16
C LYS A 58 -36.08 -12.88 21.24
N GLY A 59 -34.76 -13.03 21.36
CA GLY A 59 -34.10 -14.23 21.92
C GLY A 59 -32.74 -14.56 21.30
N GLY A 60 -31.66 -14.01 21.87
CA GLY A 60 -30.28 -14.54 21.83
C GLY A 60 -29.64 -14.96 20.50
N THR A 61 -29.02 -14.03 19.76
CA THR A 61 -27.90 -14.27 18.83
C THR A 61 -27.29 -12.92 18.43
N TYR A 62 -26.25 -12.45 19.13
CA TYR A 62 -25.58 -11.17 18.84
C TYR A 62 -24.28 -11.30 18.01
N ALA A 63 -23.86 -12.51 17.61
CA ALA A 63 -22.56 -12.70 16.92
C ALA A 63 -22.63 -12.89 15.40
N ARG A 64 -23.79 -13.28 14.84
CA ARG A 64 -23.91 -13.71 13.42
C ARG A 64 -24.29 -12.56 12.45
N ASP A 65 -25.07 -11.58 12.92
CA ASP A 65 -25.46 -10.42 12.11
C ASP A 65 -24.36 -9.36 11.99
N ASP A 66 -23.49 -9.24 13.00
CA ASP A 66 -22.33 -8.34 12.92
C ASP A 66 -21.25 -8.88 11.96
N LEU A 67 -21.18 -10.20 11.75
CA LEU A 67 -20.26 -10.84 10.79
C LEU A 67 -20.68 -10.59 9.33
N LEU A 68 -21.97 -10.77 9.00
CA LEU A 68 -22.52 -10.43 7.67
C LEU A 68 -22.46 -8.93 7.37
N ARG A 69 -22.54 -8.12 8.42
CA ARG A 69 -22.36 -6.66 8.36
C ARG A 69 -20.89 -6.26 8.22
N LEU A 70 -19.95 -7.12 8.61
CA LEU A 70 -18.52 -6.95 8.40
C LEU A 70 -18.11 -7.37 6.98
N GLU A 71 -18.64 -8.49 6.48
CA GLU A 71 -18.46 -8.96 5.10
C GLU A 71 -18.96 -7.93 4.08
N SER A 72 -20.19 -7.42 4.25
CA SER A 72 -20.73 -6.36 3.36
C SER A 72 -20.01 -5.01 3.48
N LYS A 73 -19.36 -4.72 4.62
CA LYS A 73 -18.50 -3.54 4.77
C LYS A 73 -17.14 -3.74 4.10
N PHE A 74 -16.56 -4.94 4.11
CA PHE A 74 -15.35 -5.25 3.35
C PHE A 74 -15.59 -5.14 1.84
N ASP A 75 -16.71 -5.66 1.34
CA ASP A 75 -17.09 -5.53 -0.07
C ASP A 75 -17.41 -4.08 -0.45
N SER A 76 -18.01 -3.30 0.46
CA SER A 76 -18.33 -1.89 0.21
C SER A 76 -17.09 -0.99 0.28
N VAL A 77 -16.09 -1.31 1.10
CA VAL A 77 -14.80 -0.60 1.15
C VAL A 77 -13.95 -0.93 -0.07
N ALA A 78 -13.94 -2.19 -0.52
CA ALA A 78 -13.29 -2.59 -1.77
C ALA A 78 -13.89 -1.90 -3.00
N ASN A 79 -15.22 -1.73 -3.04
CA ASN A 79 -15.91 -1.01 -4.12
C ASN A 79 -15.74 0.52 -4.04
N LEU A 80 -15.69 1.12 -2.84
CA LEU A 80 -15.47 2.57 -2.66
C LEU A 80 -14.04 3.00 -3.01
N LEU A 81 -13.04 2.16 -2.73
CA LEU A 81 -11.65 2.39 -3.16
C LEU A 81 -11.48 2.29 -4.68
N SER A 82 -12.40 1.63 -5.38
CA SER A 82 -12.38 1.45 -6.83
C SER A 82 -13.12 2.55 -7.61
N SER A 83 -13.97 3.36 -6.95
CA SER A 83 -14.85 4.33 -7.63
C SER A 83 -14.36 5.78 -7.68
N SER A 84 -13.17 6.09 -7.15
CA SER A 84 -12.69 7.48 -7.04
C SER A 84 -11.81 7.96 -8.21
N SER A 85 -11.72 7.24 -9.32
CA SER A 85 -11.01 7.69 -10.53
C SER A 85 -11.96 7.77 -11.73
N THR A 86 -12.77 8.83 -11.77
CA THR A 86 -13.40 9.30 -13.01
C THR A 86 -13.00 10.75 -13.26
N THR A 87 -11.89 10.95 -13.96
CA THR A 87 -11.55 12.23 -14.57
C THR A 87 -11.98 12.21 -16.03
N THR A 88 -12.82 13.17 -16.38
CA THR A 88 -13.45 13.42 -17.67
C THR A 88 -12.46 13.60 -18.82
N LEU A 89 -12.62 12.83 -19.90
CA LEU A 89 -11.95 13.04 -21.20
C LEU A 89 -12.71 14.09 -22.03
N PRO A 90 -12.02 15.02 -22.74
CA PRO A 90 -12.64 15.82 -23.79
C PRO A 90 -12.78 15.01 -25.08
N SER A 91 -13.88 15.24 -25.79
CA SER A 91 -14.21 14.62 -27.07
C SER A 91 -13.26 15.08 -28.18
N ILE A 92 -12.57 14.14 -28.84
CA ILE A 92 -11.79 14.39 -30.05
C ILE A 92 -12.66 14.14 -31.28
N THR A 93 -12.87 15.21 -32.04
CA THR A 93 -13.58 15.25 -33.31
C THR A 93 -12.78 14.51 -34.39
N ILE A 94 -13.43 13.56 -35.07
CA ILE A 94 -12.87 12.79 -36.18
C ILE A 94 -12.76 13.69 -37.42
N ALA A 95 -11.54 13.93 -37.89
CA ALA A 95 -11.28 14.50 -39.21
C ALA A 95 -10.72 13.42 -40.14
N THR A 96 -11.49 13.09 -41.17
CA THR A 96 -11.18 12.22 -42.30
C THR A 96 -10.33 12.94 -43.35
N HIS A 97 -9.35 12.25 -43.97
CA HIS A 97 -8.90 12.28 -45.39
C HIS A 97 -7.43 11.78 -45.55
N PRO A 98 -6.93 11.41 -46.75
CA PRO A 98 -7.16 10.12 -47.40
C PRO A 98 -5.84 9.37 -47.77
N ARG A 99 -6.01 8.08 -48.09
CA ARG A 99 -5.01 7.17 -48.68
C ARG A 99 -4.23 7.78 -49.85
N LYS A 100 -2.91 7.57 -49.86
CA LYS A 100 -2.12 7.33 -51.08
C LYS A 100 -1.27 6.08 -50.93
N ALA A 101 -1.40 5.20 -51.90
CA ALA A 101 -0.64 3.97 -52.09
C ALA A 101 0.58 4.20 -53.00
N SER A 102 1.41 3.15 -53.09
CA SER A 102 2.61 2.92 -53.94
C SER A 102 3.90 3.06 -53.14
N SER A 103 4.87 2.14 -53.15
CA SER A 103 5.17 1.04 -54.06
C SER A 103 6.13 0.05 -53.39
N ALA A 104 6.03 -1.23 -53.74
CA ALA A 104 6.92 -2.29 -53.29
C ALA A 104 8.29 -2.24 -53.99
N THR A 105 9.35 -2.43 -53.20
CA THR A 105 10.63 -2.95 -53.71
C THR A 105 11.30 -3.78 -52.62
N SER A 106 11.73 -4.97 -53.03
CA SER A 106 12.36 -6.04 -52.24
C SER A 106 13.79 -5.70 -51.82
N SER A 107 14.16 -5.95 -50.55
CA SER A 107 15.32 -6.77 -50.17
C SER A 107 15.67 -6.67 -48.68
N SER A 108 16.13 -7.80 -48.16
CA SER A 108 16.83 -8.02 -46.88
C SER A 108 15.97 -8.18 -45.62
N SER A 109 16.09 -9.40 -45.09
CA SER A 109 15.84 -9.79 -43.72
C SER A 109 16.52 -8.82 -42.75
N GLN A 110 15.72 -7.94 -42.15
CA GLN A 110 16.07 -7.25 -40.92
C GLN A 110 14.92 -7.46 -39.95
N THR A 111 15.19 -8.26 -38.91
CA THR A 111 14.46 -8.18 -37.66
C THR A 111 14.43 -6.71 -37.21
N PRO A 112 13.28 -6.16 -36.78
CA PRO A 112 13.25 -4.80 -36.26
C PRO A 112 14.17 -4.72 -35.03
N PRO A 113 14.93 -3.62 -34.84
CA PRO A 113 15.74 -3.47 -33.65
C PRO A 113 14.84 -3.41 -32.41
N GLU A 114 15.11 -4.25 -31.42
CA GLU A 114 14.43 -4.30 -30.11
C GLU A 114 14.53 -2.98 -29.29
N SER A 115 15.18 -1.94 -29.82
CA SER A 115 15.62 -0.76 -29.08
C SER A 115 14.65 0.43 -29.05
N GLN A 116 13.35 0.25 -29.32
CA GLN A 116 12.37 1.36 -29.34
C GLN A 116 11.22 1.21 -28.34
N SER A 117 11.29 0.29 -27.37
CA SER A 117 10.37 0.35 -26.23
C SER A 117 10.89 1.42 -25.24
N PRO A 118 10.12 2.49 -24.91
CA PRO A 118 10.47 3.44 -23.86
C PRO A 118 10.76 2.76 -22.51
N ILE A 119 10.18 1.58 -22.32
CA ILE A 119 10.35 0.72 -21.16
C ILE A 119 11.70 0.00 -21.20
N HIS A 120 12.17 -0.43 -22.38
CA HIS A 120 13.53 -0.95 -22.53
C HIS A 120 14.53 0.10 -22.05
N ALA A 121 14.40 1.38 -22.41
CA ALA A 121 15.30 2.45 -21.94
C ALA A 121 15.33 2.62 -20.41
N LEU A 122 14.19 2.44 -19.72
CA LEU A 122 14.09 2.48 -18.26
C LEU A 122 14.79 1.30 -17.58
N PHE A 123 14.78 0.13 -18.22
CA PHE A 123 15.52 -1.05 -17.77
C PHE A 123 16.94 -1.17 -18.39
N SER A 124 17.29 -0.35 -19.39
CA SER A 124 18.60 -0.27 -20.08
C SER A 124 19.55 0.75 -19.49
N PHE A 125 19.05 1.66 -18.65
CA PHE A 125 19.87 2.67 -17.98
C PHE A 125 20.84 2.15 -16.89
N PRO A 126 20.90 0.87 -16.47
CA PRO A 126 21.88 0.48 -15.46
C PRO A 126 23.24 0.16 -16.09
N LEU A 127 23.93 1.18 -16.58
CA LEU A 127 25.38 1.12 -16.83
C LEU A 127 26.13 2.33 -16.24
N SER A 128 25.51 3.07 -15.31
CA SER A 128 26.27 3.82 -14.31
C SER A 128 26.73 2.86 -13.20
N SER A 129 27.90 3.11 -12.60
CA SER A 129 28.55 2.22 -11.64
C SER A 129 27.67 1.84 -10.43
N GLY A 130 26.78 2.73 -9.99
CA GLY A 130 25.82 2.48 -8.90
C GLY A 130 24.61 1.61 -9.30
N SER A 131 24.06 1.83 -10.50
CA SER A 131 22.89 1.09 -11.00
C SER A 131 23.23 -0.36 -11.38
N HIS A 132 24.47 -0.59 -11.83
CA HIS A 132 25.01 -1.92 -12.10
C HIS A 132 25.04 -2.78 -10.83
N ARG A 133 25.60 -2.24 -9.75
CA ARG A 133 25.71 -2.93 -8.45
C ARG A 133 24.35 -3.29 -7.83
N LEU A 134 23.35 -2.41 -7.99
CA LEU A 134 21.98 -2.69 -7.55
C LEU A 134 21.35 -3.87 -8.31
N ALA A 135 21.52 -3.94 -9.63
CA ALA A 135 20.99 -5.04 -10.43
C ALA A 135 21.58 -6.40 -10.01
N TYR A 136 22.87 -6.46 -9.67
CA TYR A 136 23.50 -7.68 -9.11
C TYR A 136 22.93 -8.03 -7.73
N LYS A 137 22.76 -7.06 -6.82
CA LYS A 137 22.16 -7.28 -5.49
C LYS A 137 20.74 -7.83 -5.62
N MET A 138 19.94 -7.25 -6.50
CA MET A 138 18.56 -7.67 -6.77
C MET A 138 18.50 -9.09 -7.34
N LEU A 139 19.36 -9.41 -8.31
CA LEU A 139 19.46 -10.76 -8.86
C LEU A 139 19.91 -11.77 -7.79
N GLU A 140 20.82 -11.40 -6.90
CA GLU A 140 21.27 -12.28 -5.83
C GLU A 140 20.20 -12.50 -4.77
N THR A 141 19.45 -11.45 -4.42
CA THR A 141 18.26 -11.56 -3.54
C THR A 141 17.25 -12.53 -4.14
N TYR A 142 16.99 -12.43 -5.44
CA TYR A 142 16.14 -13.38 -6.14
C TYR A 142 16.67 -14.81 -6.01
N ARG A 143 17.96 -15.05 -6.28
CA ARG A 143 18.55 -16.39 -6.23
C ARG A 143 18.55 -17.02 -4.84
N GLN A 144 18.91 -16.24 -3.82
CA GLN A 144 19.18 -16.77 -2.48
C GLN A 144 17.93 -16.91 -1.63
N GLU A 145 16.96 -16.00 -1.81
CA GLU A 145 15.81 -15.86 -0.91
C GLU A 145 14.48 -16.16 -1.60
N MET A 146 14.28 -15.72 -2.85
CA MET A 146 12.98 -15.80 -3.54
C MET A 146 12.82 -17.08 -4.38
N MET A 147 13.75 -17.34 -5.29
CA MET A 147 13.79 -18.52 -6.16
C MET A 147 13.67 -19.85 -5.41
N PRO A 148 14.26 -20.07 -4.22
CA PRO A 148 14.07 -21.31 -3.47
C PRO A 148 12.63 -21.54 -3.02
N LEU A 149 11.86 -20.47 -2.78
CA LEU A 149 10.44 -20.52 -2.38
C LEU A 149 9.50 -20.71 -3.58
N PHE A 150 9.98 -20.42 -4.80
CA PHE A 150 9.30 -20.62 -6.07
C PHE A 150 10.27 -21.16 -7.15
N PRO A 151 10.65 -22.45 -7.10
CA PRO A 151 11.76 -23.02 -7.88
C PRO A 151 11.44 -23.31 -9.36
N PHE A 152 10.38 -22.71 -9.91
CA PHE A 152 9.89 -23.00 -11.27
C PHE A 152 10.53 -22.14 -12.35
N VAL A 153 11.30 -21.13 -11.96
CA VAL A 153 12.11 -20.30 -12.85
C VAL A 153 13.51 -20.26 -12.25
N TRP A 154 14.43 -21.01 -12.87
CA TRP A 154 15.78 -21.18 -12.39
C TRP A 154 16.72 -20.17 -13.08
N ILE A 155 17.62 -19.59 -12.30
CA ILE A 155 18.70 -18.73 -12.79
C ILE A 155 20.02 -19.31 -12.30
N GLY A 156 20.90 -19.68 -13.24
CA GLY A 156 22.23 -20.23 -12.94
C GLY A 156 23.15 -19.18 -12.30
N LEU A 157 24.19 -19.62 -11.57
CA LEU A 157 25.17 -18.72 -10.96
C LEU A 157 26.05 -17.98 -11.99
N ASP A 158 26.13 -18.52 -13.21
CA ASP A 158 26.89 -17.98 -14.34
C ASP A 158 26.15 -16.87 -15.10
N GLU A 159 24.90 -16.61 -14.76
CA GLU A 159 24.08 -15.63 -15.47
C GLU A 159 24.22 -14.23 -14.89
N SER A 160 24.77 -13.27 -15.63
CA SER A 160 24.84 -11.89 -15.14
C SER A 160 23.54 -11.12 -15.42
N PRO A 161 23.24 -10.02 -14.69
CA PRO A 161 22.15 -9.10 -15.04
C PRO A 161 22.19 -8.63 -16.50
N GLU A 162 23.37 -8.36 -17.06
CA GLU A 162 23.53 -7.93 -18.45
C GLU A 162 23.16 -9.04 -19.43
N LYS A 163 23.66 -10.26 -19.17
CA LYS A 163 23.33 -11.43 -19.98
C LYS A 163 21.83 -11.70 -19.92
N LEU A 164 21.23 -11.62 -18.73
CA LEU A 164 19.81 -11.84 -18.54
C LEU A 164 18.96 -10.76 -19.23
N PHE A 165 19.39 -9.50 -19.19
CA PHE A 165 18.72 -8.40 -19.88
C PHE A 165 18.78 -8.56 -21.41
N GLN A 166 19.93 -8.97 -21.95
CA GLN A 166 20.12 -9.16 -23.39
C GLN A 166 19.39 -10.41 -23.91
N GLU A 167 19.49 -11.53 -23.19
CA GLU A 167 18.96 -12.81 -23.67
C GLU A 167 17.51 -13.05 -23.25
N ARG A 168 17.10 -12.53 -22.09
CA ARG A 168 15.77 -12.76 -21.46
C ARG A 168 15.18 -11.49 -20.83
N PRO A 169 14.97 -10.41 -21.60
CA PRO A 169 14.57 -9.10 -21.06
C PRO A 169 13.29 -9.12 -20.22
N MET A 170 12.28 -9.92 -20.62
CA MET A 170 11.02 -10.01 -19.87
C MET A 170 11.16 -10.72 -18.52
N LEU A 171 12.12 -11.64 -18.41
CA LEU A 171 12.42 -12.29 -17.14
C LEU A 171 13.26 -11.37 -16.26
N TYR A 172 14.25 -10.69 -16.83
CA TYR A 172 15.02 -9.67 -16.13
C TYR A 172 14.11 -8.60 -15.50
N MET A 173 13.21 -8.01 -16.29
CA MET A 173 12.29 -6.98 -15.81
C MET A 173 11.40 -7.51 -14.68
N ALA A 174 10.86 -8.72 -14.80
CA ALA A 174 10.06 -9.33 -13.75
C ALA A 174 10.85 -9.49 -12.45
N ILE A 175 12.10 -9.99 -12.52
CA ILE A 175 12.97 -10.14 -11.36
C ILE A 175 13.26 -8.77 -10.73
N MET A 176 13.59 -7.76 -11.53
CA MET A 176 13.82 -6.41 -11.01
C MET A 176 12.57 -5.85 -10.31
N VAL A 177 11.38 -6.05 -10.87
CA VAL A 177 10.13 -5.60 -10.24
C VAL A 177 9.93 -6.29 -8.88
N VAL A 178 9.98 -7.62 -8.83
CA VAL A 178 9.62 -8.36 -7.60
C VAL A 178 10.66 -8.24 -6.49
N THR A 179 11.92 -7.95 -6.84
CA THR A 179 13.03 -7.73 -5.88
C THR A 179 13.17 -6.27 -5.46
N CYS A 180 12.47 -5.33 -6.11
CA CYS A 180 12.41 -3.91 -5.72
C CYS A 180 11.54 -3.72 -4.46
N GLN A 181 11.86 -4.41 -3.38
CA GLN A 181 11.06 -4.40 -2.15
C GLN A 181 11.35 -3.18 -1.26
N GLU A 182 12.47 -2.48 -1.52
CA GLU A 182 12.95 -1.33 -0.74
C GLU A 182 12.19 -0.03 -1.08
N ASN A 183 11.55 0.06 -2.26
CA ASN A 183 10.79 1.24 -2.69
C ASN A 183 9.48 0.82 -3.34
N ILE A 184 8.39 0.90 -2.57
CA ILE A 184 7.05 0.47 -2.99
C ILE A 184 6.53 1.30 -4.17
N GLU A 185 6.82 2.60 -4.23
CA GLU A 185 6.35 3.48 -5.32
C GLU A 185 7.03 3.12 -6.65
N VAL A 186 8.36 2.96 -6.62
CA VAL A 186 9.13 2.51 -7.78
C VAL A 186 8.72 1.11 -8.18
N GLN A 187 8.51 0.20 -7.23
CA GLN A 187 8.01 -1.14 -7.51
C GLN A 187 6.66 -1.12 -8.23
N GLN A 188 5.73 -0.26 -7.81
CA GLN A 188 4.42 -0.10 -8.45
C GLN A 188 4.53 0.48 -9.87
N GLU A 189 5.38 1.49 -10.07
CA GLU A 189 5.62 2.07 -11.39
C GLU A 189 6.24 1.04 -12.35
N LEU A 190 7.25 0.30 -11.89
CA LEU A 190 7.87 -0.78 -12.65
C LEU A 190 6.87 -1.90 -12.96
N ALA A 191 6.01 -2.27 -12.00
CA ALA A 191 4.96 -3.27 -12.20
C ALA A 191 3.90 -2.82 -13.22
N GLN A 192 3.53 -1.53 -13.24
CA GLN A 192 2.66 -0.99 -14.27
C GLN A 192 3.30 -1.11 -15.65
N LYS A 193 4.54 -0.63 -15.80
CA LYS A 193 5.28 -0.67 -17.07
C LYS A 193 5.51 -2.11 -17.55
N TYR A 194 5.79 -3.04 -16.64
CA TYR A 194 5.93 -4.45 -16.97
C TYR A 194 4.67 -5.03 -17.63
N ARG A 195 3.47 -4.69 -17.12
CA ARG A 195 2.20 -5.13 -17.72
C ARG A 195 1.94 -4.50 -19.08
N GLU A 196 2.25 -3.22 -19.25
CA GLU A 196 2.17 -2.54 -20.55
C GLU A 196 3.04 -3.26 -21.59
N GLU A 197 4.25 -3.65 -21.20
CA GLU A 197 5.18 -4.40 -22.06
C GLU A 197 4.70 -5.83 -22.34
N ILE A 198 4.13 -6.54 -21.35
CA ILE A 198 3.45 -7.83 -21.58
C ILE A 198 2.35 -7.67 -22.63
N GLY A 199 1.47 -6.68 -22.45
CA GLY A 199 0.37 -6.42 -23.36
C GLY A 199 0.85 -6.11 -24.77
N ARG A 200 1.88 -5.27 -24.90
CA ARG A 200 2.52 -4.93 -26.17
C ARG A 200 3.13 -6.15 -26.86
N ARG A 201 3.89 -6.98 -26.14
CA ARG A 201 4.55 -8.16 -26.73
C ARG A 201 3.55 -9.23 -27.16
N ILE A 202 2.52 -9.51 -26.37
CA ILE A 202 1.53 -10.55 -26.68
C ILE A 202 0.53 -10.08 -27.73
N TRP A 203 -0.08 -8.91 -27.55
CA TRP A 203 -1.20 -8.48 -28.41
C TRP A 203 -0.74 -7.71 -29.64
N THR A 204 0.31 -6.89 -29.51
CA THR A 204 0.79 -6.07 -30.63
C THR A 204 1.85 -6.81 -31.44
N LEU A 205 2.85 -7.41 -30.78
CA LEU A 205 3.95 -8.11 -31.46
C LEU A 205 3.69 -9.60 -31.69
N THR A 206 2.65 -10.18 -31.07
CA THR A 206 2.32 -11.61 -31.16
C THR A 206 3.46 -12.54 -30.74
N GLU A 207 4.33 -12.08 -29.83
CA GLU A 207 5.46 -12.85 -29.30
C GLU A 207 4.98 -14.02 -28.45
N LYS A 208 5.56 -15.20 -28.69
CA LYS A 208 5.30 -16.44 -27.95
C LYS A 208 6.62 -17.18 -27.77
N ASN A 209 7.21 -17.05 -26.60
CA ASN A 209 8.51 -17.64 -26.28
C ASN A 209 8.61 -17.98 -24.78
N LEU A 210 9.59 -18.81 -24.42
CA LEU A 210 9.77 -19.30 -23.05
C LEU A 210 10.11 -18.17 -22.06
N GLN A 211 10.90 -17.18 -22.47
CA GLN A 211 11.28 -16.03 -21.62
C GLN A 211 10.07 -15.20 -21.16
N LEU A 212 9.07 -15.04 -22.02
CA LEU A 212 7.84 -14.32 -21.69
C LEU A 212 7.02 -15.10 -20.68
N LEU A 213 6.95 -16.43 -20.84
CA LEU A 213 6.32 -17.32 -19.87
C LEU A 213 7.05 -17.27 -18.51
N GLN A 214 8.39 -17.36 -18.51
CA GLN A 214 9.21 -17.25 -17.30
C GLN A 214 8.96 -15.93 -16.56
N GLY A 215 8.98 -14.80 -17.28
CA GLY A 215 8.72 -13.48 -16.70
C GLY A 215 7.31 -13.36 -16.10
N ILE A 216 6.27 -13.77 -16.83
CA ILE A 216 4.89 -13.77 -16.34
C ILE A 216 4.76 -14.66 -15.09
N LEU A 217 5.44 -15.81 -15.07
CA LEU A 217 5.39 -16.74 -13.96
C LEU A 217 6.03 -16.18 -12.69
N VAL A 218 7.18 -15.50 -12.80
CA VAL A 218 7.81 -14.77 -11.68
C VAL A 218 6.90 -13.63 -11.19
N PHE A 219 6.36 -12.85 -12.12
CA PHE A 219 5.49 -11.72 -11.78
C PHE A 219 4.20 -12.18 -11.08
N LEU A 220 3.61 -13.30 -11.53
CA LEU A 220 2.47 -13.95 -10.89
C LEU A 220 2.79 -14.48 -9.50
N ALA A 221 3.97 -15.08 -9.31
CA ALA A 221 4.36 -15.64 -8.03
C ALA A 221 4.41 -14.58 -6.92
N TRP A 222 4.82 -13.35 -7.22
CA TRP A 222 4.84 -12.22 -6.27
C TRP A 222 3.74 -11.17 -6.56
N TYR A 223 2.51 -11.64 -6.85
CA TYR A 223 1.37 -10.78 -7.15
C TYR A 223 1.08 -9.70 -6.09
N GLN A 224 1.43 -9.94 -4.81
CA GLN A 224 1.20 -8.97 -3.72
C GLN A 224 1.92 -7.63 -3.91
N THR A 225 3.00 -7.62 -4.68
CA THR A 225 3.81 -6.41 -4.97
C THR A 225 3.04 -5.35 -5.76
N HIS A 226 1.86 -5.68 -6.30
CA HIS A 226 1.11 -4.79 -7.20
C HIS A 226 -0.41 -4.87 -7.05
N TRP A 227 -0.91 -5.09 -5.82
CA TRP A 227 -2.36 -5.12 -5.52
C TRP A 227 -3.12 -3.84 -5.92
N VAL A 228 -2.45 -2.69 -5.95
CA VAL A 228 -3.02 -1.39 -6.38
C VAL A 228 -3.55 -1.43 -7.82
N LEU A 229 -3.11 -2.40 -8.62
CA LEU A 229 -3.44 -2.51 -10.05
C LEU A 229 -4.70 -3.36 -10.34
N GLY A 230 -5.46 -3.79 -9.32
CA GLY A 230 -6.80 -4.38 -9.43
C GLY A 230 -6.86 -5.91 -9.57
N HIS A 231 -7.96 -6.44 -10.12
CA HIS A 231 -8.28 -7.88 -10.20
C HIS A 231 -7.72 -8.59 -11.47
N GLN A 232 -6.43 -8.43 -11.77
CA GLN A 232 -5.83 -8.98 -13.01
C GLN A 232 -5.20 -10.39 -12.84
N LEU A 233 -5.15 -10.94 -11.62
CA LEU A 233 -4.56 -12.24 -11.32
C LEU A 233 -5.04 -13.35 -12.27
N SER A 234 -6.35 -13.47 -12.47
CA SER A 234 -6.95 -14.48 -13.35
C SER A 234 -6.54 -14.27 -14.81
N ASN A 235 -6.47 -13.02 -15.28
CA ASN A 235 -6.08 -12.71 -16.65
C ASN A 235 -4.61 -13.07 -16.93
N LEU A 236 -3.71 -12.76 -15.99
CA LEU A 236 -2.30 -13.15 -16.06
C LEU A 236 -2.14 -14.67 -16.00
N MET A 237 -2.93 -15.35 -15.16
CA MET A 237 -2.92 -16.82 -15.09
C MET A 237 -3.39 -17.45 -16.42
N TYR A 238 -4.49 -16.96 -17.01
CA TYR A 238 -4.98 -17.45 -18.30
C TYR A 238 -4.01 -17.19 -19.44
N MET A 239 -3.29 -16.08 -19.39
CA MET A 239 -2.23 -15.76 -20.35
C MET A 239 -1.05 -16.75 -20.24
N ALA A 240 -0.61 -17.09 -19.03
CA ALA A 240 0.42 -18.11 -18.84
C ALA A 240 -0.04 -19.50 -19.31
N MET A 241 -1.29 -19.88 -19.02
CA MET A 241 -1.89 -21.13 -19.52
C MET A 241 -1.98 -21.16 -21.06
N SER A 242 -2.34 -20.02 -21.67
CA SER A 242 -2.35 -19.88 -23.12
C SER A 242 -0.95 -20.05 -23.71
N LEU A 243 0.07 -19.44 -23.10
CA LEU A 243 1.46 -19.57 -23.56
C LEU A 243 1.98 -21.01 -23.46
N VAL A 244 1.65 -21.75 -22.40
CA VAL A 244 1.96 -23.19 -22.28
C VAL A 244 1.39 -24.00 -23.44
N THR A 245 0.14 -23.72 -23.81
CA THR A 245 -0.56 -24.41 -24.90
C THR A 245 0.04 -24.06 -26.27
N GLU A 246 0.30 -22.78 -26.50
CA GLU A 246 0.87 -22.25 -27.74
C GLU A 246 2.31 -22.73 -27.97
N LEU A 247 3.12 -22.81 -26.90
CA LEU A 247 4.46 -23.38 -26.93
C LEU A 247 4.44 -24.92 -27.01
N GLY A 248 3.27 -25.55 -26.90
CA GLY A 248 3.10 -27.01 -26.94
C GLY A 248 3.77 -27.72 -25.75
N LEU A 249 3.93 -27.04 -24.61
CA LEU A 249 4.55 -27.61 -23.41
C LEU A 249 3.66 -28.65 -22.72
N ASP A 250 2.37 -28.65 -23.03
CA ASP A 250 1.34 -29.56 -22.52
C ASP A 250 1.14 -30.84 -23.38
N LYS A 251 1.80 -30.92 -24.55
CA LYS A 251 1.68 -32.05 -25.49
C LYS A 251 2.59 -33.22 -25.10
N GLU A 252 2.32 -34.44 -25.54
CA GLU A 252 3.33 -35.50 -25.47
C GLU A 252 4.11 -35.56 -26.78
N PRO A 253 5.44 -35.82 -26.75
CA PRO A 253 6.24 -36.00 -27.98
C PRO A 253 5.64 -37.02 -28.96
N SER A 254 4.82 -37.96 -28.50
CA SER A 254 4.23 -39.01 -29.34
C SER A 254 2.79 -38.74 -29.81
N SER A 255 2.14 -37.65 -29.41
CA SER A 255 0.68 -37.43 -29.64
C SER A 255 0.35 -36.59 -30.88
N GLY A 256 0.88 -36.97 -32.04
CA GLY A 256 0.42 -36.45 -33.33
C GLY A 256 -0.99 -36.96 -33.65
N THR A 257 -2.03 -36.27 -33.17
CA THR A 257 -3.42 -36.64 -33.48
C THR A 257 -3.78 -36.15 -34.89
N ARG A 258 -4.06 -37.12 -35.76
CA ARG A 258 -4.18 -37.00 -37.22
C ARG A 258 -5.53 -36.44 -37.70
N THR A 259 -5.87 -35.19 -37.37
CA THR A 259 -7.10 -34.57 -37.92
C THR A 259 -6.91 -33.11 -38.34
N ALA A 260 -6.59 -32.92 -39.63
CA ALA A 260 -6.63 -31.73 -40.52
C ALA A 260 -5.70 -30.52 -40.22
N PRO A 261 -5.47 -29.57 -41.17
CA PRO A 261 -5.02 -29.67 -42.57
C PRO A 261 -3.48 -29.81 -42.69
N GLY A 262 -2.79 -30.22 -41.62
CA GLY A 262 -1.33 -30.39 -41.57
C GLY A 262 -0.77 -31.57 -42.38
N VAL A 263 -1.63 -32.38 -43.00
CA VAL A 263 -1.22 -33.54 -43.82
C VAL A 263 -0.46 -33.09 -45.07
N LEU A 264 -0.71 -31.88 -45.59
CA LEU A 264 -0.01 -31.37 -46.76
C LEU A 264 1.43 -30.91 -46.45
N THR A 265 1.72 -30.59 -45.18
CA THR A 265 3.03 -30.09 -44.73
C THR A 265 3.97 -31.20 -44.24
N GLU A 266 3.45 -32.38 -43.88
CA GLU A 266 4.28 -33.50 -43.38
C GLU A 266 4.88 -34.39 -44.50
N ILE A 267 4.33 -34.37 -45.72
CA ILE A 267 4.87 -35.18 -46.83
C ILE A 267 6.29 -34.72 -47.25
N THR A 268 6.70 -33.51 -46.86
CA THR A 268 7.98 -32.90 -47.24
C THR A 268 9.02 -32.79 -46.13
N LYS A 269 8.71 -33.13 -44.86
CA LYS A 269 9.70 -33.06 -43.77
C LYS A 269 10.24 -34.45 -43.42
N LYS A 270 11.54 -34.64 -43.70
CA LYS A 270 12.34 -35.74 -43.11
C LYS A 270 12.07 -35.76 -41.61
N GLN A 271 11.89 -36.96 -41.03
CA GLN A 271 11.81 -37.17 -39.59
C GLN A 271 13.10 -36.68 -38.93
N GLU A 272 13.13 -35.40 -38.55
CA GLU A 272 14.08 -34.90 -37.57
C GLU A 272 13.70 -35.48 -36.20
N PRO A 273 14.67 -35.90 -35.38
CA PRO A 273 14.39 -36.35 -34.02
C PRO A 273 13.65 -35.22 -33.29
N GLN A 274 12.51 -35.54 -32.67
CA GLN A 274 11.74 -34.52 -31.99
C GLN A 274 12.58 -33.82 -30.93
N PRO A 275 12.50 -32.48 -30.83
CA PRO A 275 13.26 -31.74 -29.83
C PRO A 275 12.87 -32.21 -28.43
N VAL A 276 13.84 -32.73 -27.69
CA VAL A 276 13.68 -33.10 -26.29
C VAL A 276 13.44 -31.82 -25.50
N ARG A 277 12.35 -31.77 -24.73
CA ARG A 277 12.05 -30.59 -23.90
C ARG A 277 13.20 -30.26 -22.95
N THR A 278 13.53 -28.98 -22.89
CA THR A 278 14.54 -28.47 -21.97
C THR A 278 14.03 -28.51 -20.53
N SER A 279 14.96 -28.46 -19.58
CA SER A 279 14.60 -28.45 -18.16
C SER A 279 13.87 -27.16 -17.76
N ASP A 280 14.17 -26.04 -18.38
CA ASP A 280 13.45 -24.77 -18.18
C ASP A 280 12.00 -24.84 -18.68
N GLU A 281 11.76 -25.46 -19.84
CA GLU A 281 10.41 -25.72 -20.34
C GLU A 281 9.60 -26.57 -19.37
N ARG A 282 10.24 -27.60 -18.79
CA ARG A 282 9.62 -28.46 -17.77
C ARG A 282 9.31 -27.71 -16.50
N ARG A 283 10.26 -26.94 -15.95
CA ARG A 283 10.05 -26.13 -14.73
C ARG A 283 8.91 -25.12 -14.93
N CYS A 284 8.87 -24.43 -16.07
CA CYS A 284 7.79 -23.47 -16.38
C CYS A 284 6.42 -24.16 -16.47
N HIS A 285 6.32 -25.28 -17.18
CA HIS A 285 5.07 -26.02 -17.28
C HIS A 285 4.59 -26.50 -15.90
N LEU A 286 5.49 -27.07 -15.10
CA LEU A 286 5.21 -27.51 -13.74
C LEU A 286 4.78 -26.32 -12.85
N GLY A 287 5.40 -25.15 -13.00
CA GLY A 287 5.07 -23.95 -12.23
C GLY A 287 3.71 -23.37 -12.58
N VAL A 288 3.35 -23.33 -13.86
CA VAL A 288 2.00 -22.91 -14.29
C VAL A 288 0.94 -23.85 -13.73
N PHE A 289 1.16 -25.17 -13.81
CA PHE A 289 0.26 -26.15 -13.21
C PHE A 289 0.14 -25.98 -11.69
N TRP A 290 1.27 -25.87 -10.99
CA TRP A 290 1.31 -25.72 -9.54
C TRP A 290 0.57 -24.46 -9.09
N LEU A 291 0.86 -23.32 -9.71
CA LEU A 291 0.25 -22.04 -9.38
C LEU A 291 -1.27 -22.06 -9.65
N ASN A 292 -1.69 -22.56 -10.82
CA ASN A 292 -3.12 -22.68 -11.16
C ASN A 292 -3.86 -23.58 -10.17
N SER A 293 -3.32 -24.76 -9.86
CA SER A 293 -3.92 -25.71 -8.91
C SER A 293 -4.04 -25.11 -7.51
N LEU A 294 -2.97 -24.45 -7.03
CA LEU A 294 -2.96 -23.82 -5.71
C LEU A 294 -3.97 -22.66 -5.64
N LEU A 295 -3.99 -21.79 -6.64
CA LEU A 295 -4.94 -20.68 -6.66
C LEU A 295 -6.38 -21.20 -6.70
N ARG A 296 -6.68 -22.29 -7.42
CA ARG A 296 -8.01 -22.93 -7.42
C ARG A 296 -8.43 -23.49 -6.05
N ILE A 297 -7.49 -23.98 -5.25
CA ILE A 297 -7.78 -24.44 -3.87
C ILE A 297 -8.29 -23.28 -3.02
N CYS A 298 -7.69 -22.10 -3.20
CA CYS A 298 -7.91 -20.91 -2.37
C CYS A 298 -8.98 -19.94 -2.92
N VAL A 299 -9.16 -19.88 -4.25
CA VAL A 299 -10.02 -18.93 -4.99
C VAL A 299 -11.01 -19.69 -5.87
N LYS A 300 -12.30 -19.34 -5.79
CA LYS A 300 -13.40 -20.16 -6.34
C LYS A 300 -13.55 -20.15 -7.88
N ASP A 301 -12.98 -19.20 -8.61
CA ASP A 301 -13.35 -18.94 -10.03
C ASP A 301 -12.23 -19.17 -11.07
N ILE A 302 -11.20 -19.94 -10.73
CA ILE A 302 -10.09 -20.23 -11.66
C ILE A 302 -10.34 -21.54 -12.40
N VAL A 303 -10.31 -21.48 -13.74
CA VAL A 303 -10.44 -22.68 -14.58
C VAL A 303 -9.26 -23.63 -14.32
N PRO A 304 -9.51 -24.91 -13.99
CA PRO A 304 -8.44 -25.86 -13.72
C PRO A 304 -7.65 -26.22 -14.96
N MET A 305 -6.34 -26.20 -14.82
CA MET A 305 -5.44 -26.85 -15.76
C MET A 305 -5.48 -28.37 -15.54
N PRO A 306 -5.72 -29.18 -16.58
CA PRO A 306 -5.81 -30.63 -16.44
C PRO A 306 -4.46 -31.23 -16.04
N SER A 307 -4.49 -32.19 -15.11
CA SER A 307 -3.32 -33.02 -14.78
C SER A 307 -3.02 -33.97 -15.95
N ARG A 308 -2.07 -33.56 -16.79
CA ARG A 308 -1.63 -34.33 -17.97
C ARG A 308 -0.46 -35.27 -17.62
N PRO A 309 -0.29 -36.38 -18.37
CA PRO A 309 0.86 -37.28 -18.21
C PRO A 309 2.22 -36.56 -18.25
N SER A 310 2.30 -35.47 -19.01
CA SER A 310 3.48 -34.63 -19.17
C SER A 310 4.01 -34.03 -17.87
N ILE A 311 3.12 -33.78 -16.90
CA ILE A 311 3.49 -33.27 -15.57
C ILE A 311 4.20 -34.38 -14.80
N ASN A 312 3.61 -35.58 -14.72
CA ASN A 312 4.22 -36.74 -14.06
C ASN A 312 5.55 -37.14 -14.70
N ASN A 313 5.62 -37.15 -16.03
CA ASN A 313 6.85 -37.42 -16.77
C ASN A 313 7.95 -36.41 -16.41
N SER A 314 7.63 -35.12 -16.36
CA SER A 314 8.60 -34.09 -15.97
C SER A 314 9.06 -34.22 -14.52
N CYS A 315 8.17 -34.59 -13.59
CA CYS A 315 8.57 -34.90 -12.21
C CYS A 315 9.55 -36.08 -12.15
N SER A 316 9.26 -37.18 -12.86
CA SER A 316 10.13 -38.36 -12.87
C SER A 316 11.50 -38.11 -13.50
N ILE A 317 11.58 -37.20 -14.47
CA ILE A 317 12.87 -36.76 -15.04
C ILE A 317 13.71 -36.04 -13.98
N PHE A 318 13.12 -35.11 -13.22
CA PHE A 318 13.84 -34.41 -12.15
C PHE A 318 14.21 -35.33 -10.98
N GLU A 319 13.37 -36.32 -10.65
CA GLU A 319 13.69 -37.35 -9.66
C GLU A 319 14.88 -38.23 -10.11
N ALA A 320 15.03 -38.46 -11.42
CA ALA A 320 16.11 -39.28 -11.98
C ALA A 320 17.42 -38.51 -12.25
N GLY A 321 17.34 -37.19 -12.46
CA GLY A 321 18.48 -36.33 -12.75
C GLY A 321 18.25 -34.93 -12.20
N LEU A 322 18.91 -34.61 -11.08
CA LEU A 322 18.84 -33.30 -10.44
C LEU A 322 19.81 -32.34 -11.13
N GLU A 323 19.29 -31.25 -11.68
CA GLU A 323 20.10 -30.16 -12.25
C GLU A 323 20.19 -28.96 -11.30
N SER A 324 19.16 -28.76 -10.46
CA SER A 324 19.09 -27.72 -9.45
C SER A 324 19.01 -28.32 -8.04
N PRO A 325 19.62 -27.69 -7.02
CA PRO A 325 19.44 -28.07 -5.62
C PRO A 325 17.98 -28.06 -5.16
N TRP A 326 17.08 -27.34 -5.86
CA TRP A 326 15.67 -27.20 -5.49
C TRP A 326 14.74 -28.13 -6.27
N ASP A 327 15.24 -28.94 -7.20
CA ASP A 327 14.39 -29.83 -8.03
C ASP A 327 13.61 -30.83 -7.16
N THR A 328 14.23 -31.39 -6.12
CA THR A 328 13.56 -32.27 -5.15
C THR A 328 12.42 -31.56 -4.41
N TYR A 329 12.59 -30.28 -4.10
CA TYR A 329 11.56 -29.48 -3.44
C TYR A 329 10.43 -29.13 -4.41
N LEU A 330 10.77 -28.73 -5.64
CA LEU A 330 9.84 -28.47 -6.73
C LEU A 330 8.93 -29.67 -6.99
N VAL A 331 9.51 -30.88 -7.09
CA VAL A 331 8.75 -32.10 -7.35
C VAL A 331 7.75 -32.35 -6.22
N GLN A 332 8.17 -32.23 -4.96
CA GLN A 332 7.27 -32.41 -3.81
C GLN A 332 6.09 -31.41 -3.83
N LEU A 333 6.35 -30.14 -4.16
CA LEU A 333 5.30 -29.13 -4.33
C LEU A 333 4.30 -29.53 -5.43
N VAL A 334 4.76 -30.05 -6.56
CA VAL A 334 3.89 -30.51 -7.65
C VAL A 334 3.10 -31.75 -7.26
N ARG A 335 3.71 -32.71 -6.55
CA ARG A 335 3.03 -33.95 -6.08
C ARG A 335 1.87 -33.61 -5.14
N ILE A 336 2.04 -32.62 -4.26
CA ILE A 336 0.94 -32.08 -3.42
C ILE A 336 -0.21 -31.59 -4.31
N GLN A 337 0.08 -30.82 -5.36
CA GLN A 337 -0.95 -30.27 -6.26
C GLN A 337 -1.61 -31.33 -7.17
N LEU A 338 -0.91 -32.40 -7.52
CA LEU A 338 -1.48 -33.56 -8.21
C LEU A 338 -2.53 -34.27 -7.35
N VAL A 339 -2.26 -34.47 -6.06
CA VAL A 339 -3.24 -35.04 -5.13
C VAL A 339 -4.41 -34.07 -4.91
N ALA A 340 -4.17 -32.76 -4.85
CA ALA A 340 -5.25 -31.77 -4.82
C ALA A 340 -6.16 -31.84 -6.06
N SER A 341 -5.58 -32.07 -7.25
CA SER A 341 -6.35 -32.28 -8.48
C SER A 341 -7.21 -33.54 -8.39
N SER A 342 -6.68 -34.63 -7.82
CA SER A 342 -7.42 -35.87 -7.53
C SER A 342 -8.58 -35.65 -6.56
N ILE A 343 -8.37 -34.92 -5.47
CA ILE A 343 -9.42 -34.52 -4.52
C ILE A 343 -10.50 -33.69 -5.23
N SER A 344 -10.09 -32.73 -6.05
CA SER A 344 -11.02 -31.88 -6.78
C SER A 344 -11.92 -32.66 -7.73
N ALA A 345 -11.33 -33.56 -8.52
CA ALA A 345 -12.07 -34.43 -9.44
C ALA A 345 -13.00 -35.41 -8.71
N THR A 346 -12.57 -35.93 -7.56
CA THR A 346 -13.30 -36.97 -6.80
C THR A 346 -14.41 -36.40 -5.92
N LEU A 347 -14.17 -35.25 -5.28
CA LEU A 347 -15.08 -34.69 -4.28
C LEU A 347 -15.86 -33.48 -4.82
N TYR A 348 -15.22 -32.54 -5.51
CA TYR A 348 -15.82 -31.23 -5.78
C TYR A 348 -16.43 -31.10 -7.19
N GLN A 349 -15.92 -31.83 -8.19
CA GLN A 349 -16.39 -31.70 -9.58
C GLN A 349 -17.82 -32.22 -9.82
N ASP A 350 -18.28 -33.20 -9.03
CA ASP A 350 -19.63 -33.77 -9.11
C ASP A 350 -20.63 -33.12 -8.13
N LEU A 351 -20.16 -32.47 -7.05
CA LEU A 351 -21.01 -31.77 -6.08
C LEU A 351 -21.64 -30.48 -6.62
N ASP A 352 -21.01 -29.85 -7.61
CA ASP A 352 -21.54 -28.66 -8.29
C ASP A 352 -22.63 -28.99 -9.33
N ARG A 353 -22.81 -30.28 -9.69
CA ARG A 353 -23.78 -30.73 -10.70
C ARG A 353 -25.01 -31.44 -10.14
N ASN A 354 -24.92 -32.03 -8.94
CA ASN A 354 -26.00 -32.80 -8.34
C ASN A 354 -26.54 -32.10 -7.09
N GLU A 355 -27.77 -31.57 -7.18
CA GLU A 355 -28.57 -31.06 -6.05
C GLU A 355 -29.08 -32.18 -5.12
N ALA A 356 -28.82 -33.45 -5.43
CA ALA A 356 -29.33 -34.59 -4.68
C ALA A 356 -28.41 -34.97 -3.51
N GLN A 357 -29.05 -35.23 -2.36
CA GLN A 357 -28.50 -35.68 -1.07
C GLN A 357 -27.10 -36.29 -1.11
N ILE A 358 -26.22 -35.75 -0.27
CA ILE A 358 -24.87 -36.29 -0.06
C ILE A 358 -24.96 -37.72 0.51
N SER A 359 -24.52 -38.70 -0.28
CA SER A 359 -24.62 -40.14 0.00
C SER A 359 -23.41 -40.68 0.80
N HIS A 360 -23.55 -41.86 1.42
CA HIS A 360 -22.44 -42.68 1.95
C HIS A 360 -21.28 -42.88 0.95
N THR A 361 -21.57 -42.79 -0.35
CA THR A 361 -20.56 -42.78 -1.42
C THR A 361 -19.54 -41.66 -1.27
N LEU A 362 -19.95 -40.48 -0.76
CA LEU A 362 -19.02 -39.38 -0.50
C LEU A 362 -18.00 -39.77 0.56
N PHE A 363 -18.41 -40.41 1.67
CA PHE A 363 -17.45 -40.81 2.70
C PHE A 363 -16.46 -41.86 2.21
N MET A 364 -16.90 -42.80 1.36
CA MET A 364 -16.00 -43.77 0.71
C MET A 364 -15.00 -43.06 -0.21
N ALA A 365 -15.48 -42.07 -0.99
CA ALA A 365 -14.63 -41.23 -1.82
C ALA A 365 -13.63 -40.42 -0.99
N THR A 366 -14.07 -39.84 0.14
CA THR A 366 -13.19 -39.14 1.08
C THR A 366 -12.13 -40.08 1.67
N SER A 367 -12.50 -41.29 2.10
CA SER A 367 -11.53 -42.28 2.60
C SER A 367 -10.51 -42.72 1.55
N HIS A 368 -10.92 -42.80 0.27
CA HIS A 368 -10.00 -43.10 -0.82
C HIS A 368 -8.93 -42.00 -0.98
N VAL A 369 -9.34 -40.73 -1.00
CA VAL A 369 -8.38 -39.62 -1.15
C VAL A 369 -7.61 -39.31 0.15
N GLU A 370 -8.16 -39.61 1.32
CA GLU A 370 -7.45 -39.58 2.61
C GLU A 370 -6.21 -40.49 2.57
N ARG A 371 -6.36 -41.70 2.01
CA ARG A 371 -5.24 -42.62 1.85
C ARG A 371 -4.17 -42.06 0.92
N GLN A 372 -4.55 -41.45 -0.20
CA GLN A 372 -3.58 -40.79 -1.09
C GLN A 372 -2.81 -39.66 -0.39
N VAL A 373 -3.48 -38.86 0.45
CA VAL A 373 -2.84 -37.80 1.25
C VAL A 373 -1.89 -38.39 2.31
N GLN A 374 -2.26 -39.48 2.96
CA GLN A 374 -1.40 -40.18 3.93
C GLN A 374 -0.15 -40.77 3.26
N ASP A 375 -0.34 -41.48 2.13
CA ASP A 375 0.75 -42.06 1.35
C ASP A 375 1.71 -40.98 0.86
N LEU A 376 1.19 -39.84 0.37
CA LEU A 376 2.02 -38.69 0.00
C LEU A 376 2.81 -38.14 1.20
N GLY A 377 2.16 -37.98 2.36
CA GLY A 377 2.80 -37.49 3.58
C GLY A 377 4.01 -38.33 4.01
N ALA A 378 3.96 -39.65 3.79
CA ALA A 378 5.07 -40.55 4.08
C ALA A 378 6.28 -40.38 3.14
N THR A 379 6.09 -39.76 1.97
CA THR A 379 7.16 -39.52 0.98
C THR A 379 7.83 -38.16 1.11
N LEU A 380 7.28 -37.24 1.92
CA LEU A 380 7.83 -35.89 2.07
C LEU A 380 9.11 -35.92 2.93
N HIS A 381 10.22 -35.43 2.38
CA HIS A 381 11.53 -35.46 3.05
C HIS A 381 11.67 -34.33 4.09
N GLN A 382 12.24 -34.65 5.26
CA GLN A 382 12.49 -33.72 6.37
C GLN A 382 13.99 -33.35 6.41
N GLY A 383 14.33 -32.07 6.66
CA GLY A 383 15.72 -31.66 6.88
C GLY A 383 16.27 -30.49 6.04
N SER A 384 15.43 -29.62 5.45
CA SER A 384 15.89 -28.43 4.72
C SER A 384 15.28 -27.14 5.27
N ARG A 385 15.88 -25.98 4.95
CA ARG A 385 15.33 -24.65 5.28
C ARG A 385 13.92 -24.41 4.71
N LEU A 386 13.49 -25.21 3.74
CA LEU A 386 12.19 -25.14 3.08
C LEU A 386 11.17 -26.12 3.68
N GLN A 387 11.50 -26.80 4.78
CA GLN A 387 10.63 -27.77 5.42
C GLN A 387 9.33 -27.15 5.95
N ALA A 388 9.40 -26.00 6.62
CA ALA A 388 8.19 -25.35 7.14
C ALA A 388 7.24 -24.90 6.00
N PRO A 389 7.70 -24.22 4.92
CA PRO A 389 6.86 -23.94 3.74
C PRO A 389 6.27 -25.19 3.07
N LEU A 390 7.06 -26.28 2.96
CA LEU A 390 6.59 -27.55 2.40
C LEU A 390 5.46 -28.15 3.23
N THR A 391 5.67 -28.19 4.55
CA THR A 391 4.74 -28.77 5.53
C THR A 391 3.46 -27.95 5.61
N MET A 392 3.56 -26.62 5.52
CA MET A 392 2.41 -25.72 5.33
C MET A 392 1.60 -26.10 4.09
N SER A 393 2.26 -26.31 2.94
CA SER A 393 1.58 -26.67 1.69
C SER A 393 0.87 -28.03 1.80
N PHE A 394 1.47 -28.99 2.50
CA PHE A 394 0.85 -30.29 2.76
C PHE A 394 -0.36 -30.18 3.71
N HIS A 395 -0.27 -29.41 4.79
CA HIS A 395 -1.43 -29.20 5.67
C HIS A 395 -2.53 -28.39 4.99
N MET A 396 -2.21 -27.50 4.06
CA MET A 396 -3.21 -26.83 3.22
C MET A 396 -3.96 -27.82 2.31
N LEU A 397 -3.28 -28.85 1.78
CA LEU A 397 -3.93 -29.95 1.07
C LEU A 397 -4.92 -30.71 1.98
N GLN A 398 -4.54 -30.93 3.25
CA GLN A 398 -5.44 -31.54 4.23
C GLN A 398 -6.65 -30.65 4.56
N VAL A 399 -6.46 -29.33 4.68
CA VAL A 399 -7.57 -28.37 4.81
C VAL A 399 -8.49 -28.49 3.58
N TYR A 400 -7.93 -28.54 2.37
CA TYR A 400 -8.72 -28.69 1.14
C TYR A 400 -9.51 -30.01 1.07
N LEU A 401 -8.95 -31.10 1.60
CA LEU A 401 -9.62 -32.39 1.73
C LEU A 401 -10.78 -32.30 2.74
N TYR A 402 -10.51 -31.85 3.96
CA TYR A 402 -11.44 -31.95 5.07
C TYR A 402 -12.48 -30.82 5.13
N LYS A 403 -12.29 -29.72 4.39
CA LYS A 403 -13.26 -28.62 4.34
C LYS A 403 -14.65 -29.06 3.83
N ILE A 404 -14.75 -30.20 3.17
CA ILE A 404 -16.05 -30.79 2.80
C ILE A 404 -16.93 -31.02 4.02
N GLY A 405 -16.36 -31.31 5.20
CA GLY A 405 -17.09 -31.48 6.45
C GLY A 405 -17.84 -30.21 6.92
N ILE A 406 -17.50 -29.04 6.39
CA ILE A 406 -18.16 -27.76 6.67
C ILE A 406 -19.45 -27.57 5.83
N ASP A 407 -19.65 -28.39 4.78
CA ASP A 407 -20.83 -28.29 3.92
C ASP A 407 -22.13 -28.52 4.72
N GLU A 408 -23.03 -27.54 4.73
CA GLU A 408 -24.26 -27.57 5.52
C GLU A 408 -25.16 -28.76 5.15
N ARG A 409 -25.11 -29.22 3.88
CA ARG A 409 -25.87 -30.38 3.38
C ARG A 409 -25.50 -31.69 4.06
N LEU A 410 -24.31 -31.79 4.68
CA LEU A 410 -23.90 -32.98 5.45
C LEU A 410 -24.55 -33.05 6.84
N HIS A 411 -25.04 -31.92 7.34
CA HIS A 411 -25.59 -31.75 8.69
C HIS A 411 -27.10 -31.60 8.69
N GLU A 412 -27.74 -31.56 7.52
CA GLU A 412 -29.20 -31.55 7.39
C GLU A 412 -29.80 -32.91 7.81
N PRO A 413 -30.82 -32.94 8.68
CA PRO A 413 -31.48 -34.18 9.08
C PRO A 413 -32.24 -34.78 7.89
N THR A 414 -32.01 -36.07 7.63
CA THR A 414 -32.62 -36.81 6.49
C THR A 414 -34.14 -36.95 6.63
N ASP A 415 -34.66 -36.86 7.86
CA ASP A 415 -36.09 -36.78 8.17
C ASP A 415 -36.30 -35.94 9.45
N PRO A 416 -36.88 -34.72 9.37
CA PRO A 416 -37.10 -33.85 10.53
C PRO A 416 -38.14 -34.39 11.52
N THR A 417 -38.79 -35.53 11.25
CA THR A 417 -39.84 -36.10 12.11
C THR A 417 -39.36 -37.19 13.08
N LEU A 418 -38.11 -37.65 12.95
CA LEU A 418 -37.53 -38.68 13.84
C LEU A 418 -36.88 -38.06 15.08
N LEU A 419 -37.19 -38.61 16.26
CA LEU A 419 -36.54 -38.23 17.53
C LEU A 419 -35.02 -38.55 17.47
N PRO A 420 -34.15 -37.73 18.09
CA PRO A 420 -32.72 -38.03 18.16
C PRO A 420 -32.49 -39.40 18.83
N ALA A 421 -31.83 -40.32 18.12
CA ALA A 421 -31.41 -41.59 18.69
C ALA A 421 -30.44 -41.35 19.87
N ALA A 422 -30.47 -42.21 20.88
CA ALA A 422 -29.64 -42.08 22.08
C ALA A 422 -28.13 -42.22 21.80
N ASP A 423 -27.77 -42.96 20.74
CA ASP A 423 -26.39 -43.15 20.29
C ASP A 423 -26.08 -42.31 19.03
N PRO A 424 -24.88 -41.72 18.92
CA PRO A 424 -24.48 -40.98 17.74
C PRO A 424 -24.40 -41.90 16.51
N SER A 425 -25.06 -41.52 15.41
CA SER A 425 -25.02 -42.30 14.18
C SER A 425 -23.59 -42.35 13.60
N PRO A 426 -23.21 -43.43 12.89
CA PRO A 426 -21.91 -43.50 12.19
C PRO A 426 -21.68 -42.33 11.23
N HIS A 427 -22.76 -41.78 10.65
CA HIS A 427 -22.74 -40.56 9.83
C HIS A 427 -22.30 -39.34 10.65
N ALA A 428 -22.95 -39.08 11.79
CA ALA A 428 -22.60 -37.95 12.67
C ALA A 428 -21.16 -38.03 13.18
N LEU A 429 -20.70 -39.24 13.55
CA LEU A 429 -19.31 -39.48 13.94
C LEU A 429 -18.32 -39.16 12.81
N ARG A 430 -18.64 -39.57 11.58
CA ARG A 430 -17.79 -39.27 10.41
C ARG A 430 -17.77 -37.78 10.09
N CYS A 431 -18.89 -37.08 10.16
CA CYS A 431 -18.94 -35.63 9.99
C CYS A 431 -18.08 -34.91 11.03
N SER A 432 -18.18 -35.28 12.31
CA SER A 432 -17.31 -34.72 13.36
C SER A 432 -15.84 -35.04 13.15
N TYR A 433 -15.51 -36.25 12.70
CA TYR A 433 -14.12 -36.59 12.34
C TYR A 433 -13.57 -35.64 11.26
N LEU A 434 -14.36 -35.31 10.23
CA LEU A 434 -13.93 -34.39 9.17
C LEU A 434 -13.70 -32.98 9.71
N LEU A 435 -14.59 -32.47 10.56
CA LEU A 435 -14.45 -31.16 11.20
C LEU A 435 -13.22 -31.08 12.10
N VAL A 436 -13.00 -32.07 12.95
CA VAL A 436 -11.80 -32.17 13.81
C VAL A 436 -10.53 -32.27 12.97
N SER A 437 -10.53 -33.10 11.91
CA SER A 437 -9.37 -33.23 11.04
C SER A 437 -9.06 -31.92 10.30
N CYS A 438 -10.09 -31.18 9.89
CA CYS A 438 -9.94 -29.86 9.29
C CYS A 438 -9.34 -28.86 10.29
N LEU A 439 -9.83 -28.83 11.53
CA LEU A 439 -9.31 -27.96 12.58
C LEU A 439 -7.83 -28.26 12.89
N ASN A 440 -7.47 -29.54 13.00
CA ASN A 440 -6.08 -29.96 13.20
C ASN A 440 -5.18 -29.54 12.04
N ALA A 441 -5.66 -29.66 10.80
CA ALA A 441 -4.92 -29.20 9.63
C ALA A 441 -4.73 -27.66 9.62
N VAL A 442 -5.78 -26.89 9.94
CA VAL A 442 -5.73 -25.42 10.10
C VAL A 442 -4.68 -25.03 11.14
N LYS A 443 -4.72 -25.67 12.32
CA LYS A 443 -3.74 -25.45 13.39
C LYS A 443 -2.31 -25.72 12.89
N ALA A 444 -2.10 -26.85 12.21
CA ALA A 444 -0.78 -27.24 11.73
C ALA A 444 -0.23 -26.26 10.67
N VAL A 445 -1.07 -25.71 9.79
CA VAL A 445 -0.68 -24.62 8.87
C VAL A 445 -0.17 -23.41 9.65
N ILE A 446 -0.93 -22.96 10.64
CA ILE A 446 -0.63 -21.77 11.45
C ILE A 446 0.65 -21.99 12.25
N GLU A 447 0.81 -23.14 12.91
CA GLU A 447 2.01 -23.48 13.67
C GLU A 447 3.26 -23.50 12.78
N ASN A 448 3.18 -24.10 11.59
CA ASN A 448 4.30 -24.08 10.65
C ASN A 448 4.62 -22.68 10.12
N PHE A 449 3.63 -21.80 9.95
CA PHE A 449 3.88 -20.41 9.58
C PHE A 449 4.63 -19.66 10.69
N LEU A 450 4.27 -19.88 11.95
CA LEU A 450 4.94 -19.25 13.09
C LEU A 450 6.41 -19.70 13.23
N LEU A 451 6.76 -20.87 12.68
CA LEU A 451 8.14 -21.38 12.61
C LEU A 451 8.98 -20.72 11.49
N LEU A 452 8.37 -19.98 10.56
CA LEU A 452 9.12 -19.34 9.48
C LEU A 452 10.07 -18.26 10.02
N THR A 453 11.23 -18.13 9.37
CA THR A 453 12.18 -17.06 9.68
C THR A 453 11.75 -15.75 9.02
N SER A 454 12.17 -14.63 9.57
CA SER A 454 11.84 -13.29 9.05
C SER A 454 12.25 -13.10 7.58
N PRO A 455 13.47 -13.50 7.13
CA PRO A 455 13.81 -13.43 5.70
C PRO A 455 12.88 -14.28 4.82
N THR A 456 12.44 -15.45 5.31
CA THR A 456 11.51 -16.30 4.56
C THR A 456 10.15 -15.63 4.41
N ILE A 457 9.65 -14.97 5.47
CA ILE A 457 8.36 -14.27 5.45
C ILE A 457 8.39 -13.07 4.49
N LEU A 458 9.50 -12.32 4.46
CA LEU A 458 9.65 -11.15 3.58
C LEU A 458 9.77 -11.55 2.10
N SER A 459 10.48 -12.65 1.81
CA SER A 459 10.73 -13.12 0.45
C SER A 459 9.66 -14.07 -0.11
N MET A 460 8.62 -14.43 0.67
CA MET A 460 7.64 -15.44 0.24
C MET A 460 6.73 -14.97 -0.91
N PRO A 461 6.43 -15.86 -1.88
CA PRO A 461 5.47 -15.56 -2.94
C PRO A 461 4.04 -15.43 -2.41
N TYR A 462 3.19 -14.76 -3.20
CA TYR A 462 1.76 -14.51 -2.93
C TYR A 462 0.99 -15.78 -2.57
N THR A 463 1.39 -16.91 -3.15
CA THR A 463 0.76 -18.21 -2.94
C THR A 463 0.72 -18.64 -1.49
N TYR A 464 1.70 -18.26 -0.67
CA TYR A 464 1.67 -18.59 0.75
C TYR A 464 0.76 -17.63 1.54
N TRP A 465 0.71 -16.35 1.14
CA TRP A 465 -0.20 -15.37 1.74
C TRP A 465 -1.67 -15.73 1.48
N ILE A 466 -2.01 -16.13 0.25
CA ILE A 466 -3.37 -16.54 -0.09
C ILE A 466 -3.77 -17.85 0.61
N GLN A 467 -2.83 -18.77 0.79
CA GLN A 467 -3.01 -19.97 1.62
C GLN A 467 -3.31 -19.59 3.08
N MET A 468 -2.59 -18.64 3.66
CA MET A 468 -2.85 -18.18 5.03
C MET A 468 -4.25 -17.53 5.15
N GLY A 469 -4.61 -16.67 4.20
CA GLY A 469 -5.96 -16.09 4.13
C GLY A 469 -7.05 -17.16 4.04
N HIS A 470 -6.86 -18.18 3.20
CA HIS A 470 -7.76 -19.32 3.10
C HIS A 470 -7.84 -20.12 4.41
N CYS A 471 -6.71 -20.33 5.08
CA CYS A 471 -6.63 -21.01 6.37
C CYS A 471 -7.46 -20.28 7.44
N ILE A 472 -7.27 -18.96 7.56
CA ILE A 472 -8.02 -18.11 8.49
C ILE A 472 -9.52 -18.14 8.17
N ASN A 473 -9.89 -18.09 6.89
CA ASN A 473 -11.28 -18.22 6.47
C ASN A 473 -11.88 -19.57 6.86
N MET A 474 -11.16 -20.69 6.66
CA MET A 474 -11.63 -22.01 7.08
C MET A 474 -11.75 -22.13 8.61
N PHE A 475 -10.82 -21.53 9.37
CA PHE A 475 -10.91 -21.50 10.82
C PHE A 475 -12.18 -20.76 11.28
N SER A 476 -12.43 -19.57 10.71
CA SER A 476 -13.65 -18.81 11.00
C SER A 476 -14.92 -19.61 10.67
N ARG A 477 -14.95 -20.32 9.53
CA ARG A 477 -16.09 -21.15 9.12
C ARG A 477 -16.34 -22.33 10.07
N LEU A 478 -15.28 -22.97 10.58
CA LEU A 478 -15.39 -24.05 11.57
C LEU A 478 -16.07 -23.58 12.87
N LEU A 479 -15.85 -22.33 13.27
CA LEU A 479 -16.45 -21.74 14.48
C LEU A 479 -17.94 -21.40 14.33
N VAL A 480 -18.45 -21.32 13.10
CA VAL A 480 -19.88 -21.04 12.83
C VAL A 480 -20.64 -22.25 12.29
N THR A 481 -19.96 -23.38 12.08
CA THR A 481 -20.57 -24.63 11.64
C THR A 481 -21.35 -25.25 12.80
N HIS A 482 -22.56 -25.70 12.53
CA HIS A 482 -23.39 -26.40 13.51
C HIS A 482 -23.53 -27.87 13.12
N SER A 483 -23.18 -28.77 14.03
CA SER A 483 -23.40 -30.21 13.89
C SER A 483 -23.78 -30.81 15.23
N THR A 484 -24.46 -31.96 15.24
CA THR A 484 -24.96 -32.61 16.46
C THR A 484 -23.86 -32.94 17.46
N LEU A 485 -22.64 -33.18 16.97
CA LEU A 485 -21.46 -33.56 17.77
C LEU A 485 -20.31 -32.54 17.61
N TRP A 486 -20.64 -31.31 17.23
CA TRP A 486 -19.67 -30.21 17.09
C TRP A 486 -20.15 -29.00 17.87
N ASP A 487 -19.47 -28.69 18.97
CA ASP A 487 -19.72 -27.48 19.76
C ASP A 487 -18.60 -26.47 19.52
N PRO A 488 -18.89 -25.36 18.81
CA PRO A 488 -17.90 -24.31 18.58
C PRO A 488 -17.34 -23.68 19.86
N ASN A 489 -18.08 -23.71 20.98
CA ASN A 489 -17.60 -23.13 22.24
C ASN A 489 -16.47 -23.97 22.85
N LEU A 490 -16.51 -25.29 22.67
CA LEU A 490 -15.40 -26.18 23.04
C LEU A 490 -14.19 -25.94 22.15
N VAL A 491 -14.40 -25.65 20.87
CA VAL A 491 -13.32 -25.31 19.93
C VAL A 491 -12.61 -24.03 20.36
N THR A 492 -13.34 -22.98 20.75
CA THR A 492 -12.74 -21.73 21.27
C THR A 492 -11.95 -21.93 22.57
N GLY A 493 -12.33 -22.93 23.39
CA GLY A 493 -11.59 -23.29 24.60
C GLY A 493 -10.29 -24.05 24.33
N ILE A 494 -10.19 -24.76 23.20
CA ILE A 494 -8.99 -25.51 22.78
C ILE A 494 -8.07 -24.62 21.93
N HIS A 495 -8.65 -23.81 21.04
CA HIS A 495 -7.96 -22.91 20.14
C HIS A 495 -8.73 -21.59 20.01
N ASP A 496 -8.26 -20.58 20.75
CA ASP A 496 -8.82 -19.23 20.66
C ASP A 496 -8.46 -18.55 19.34
N PHE A 497 -9.49 -18.15 18.60
CA PHE A 497 -9.34 -17.54 17.28
C PHE A 497 -8.64 -16.18 17.35
N THR A 498 -9.03 -15.36 18.33
CA THR A 498 -8.49 -14.01 18.52
C THR A 498 -7.00 -14.05 18.84
N SER A 499 -6.61 -14.84 19.84
CA SER A 499 -5.21 -15.06 20.21
C SER A 499 -4.38 -15.62 19.06
N THR A 500 -4.98 -16.47 18.22
CA THR A 500 -4.29 -17.00 17.04
C THR A 500 -4.01 -15.90 16.01
N LEU A 501 -4.96 -15.01 15.74
CA LEU A 501 -4.77 -13.86 14.86
C LEU A 501 -3.74 -12.87 15.42
N GLU A 502 -3.78 -12.60 16.73
CA GLU A 502 -2.78 -11.74 17.41
C GLU A 502 -1.37 -12.31 17.27
N ARG A 503 -1.19 -13.62 17.50
CA ARG A 503 0.12 -14.29 17.33
C ARG A 503 0.63 -14.21 15.89
N LEU A 504 -0.26 -14.36 14.91
CA LEU A 504 0.09 -14.20 13.49
C LEU A 504 0.48 -12.75 13.18
N ALA A 505 -0.27 -11.77 13.68
CA ALA A 505 0.04 -10.35 13.51
C ALA A 505 1.41 -10.01 14.10
N VAL A 506 1.66 -10.37 15.36
CA VAL A 506 2.96 -10.17 16.04
C VAL A 506 4.11 -10.82 15.27
N LYS A 507 3.90 -12.02 14.70
CA LYS A 507 4.94 -12.68 13.90
C LYS A 507 5.25 -11.91 12.61
N ILE A 508 4.23 -11.42 11.92
CA ILE A 508 4.38 -10.66 10.68
C ILE A 508 5.02 -9.30 10.98
N GLU A 509 4.52 -8.58 11.98
CA GLU A 509 5.08 -7.31 12.44
C GLU A 509 6.54 -7.48 12.88
N GLY A 510 6.83 -8.52 13.66
CA GLY A 510 8.20 -8.85 14.07
C GLY A 510 9.11 -9.15 12.88
N ALA A 511 8.64 -9.90 11.88
CA ALA A 511 9.40 -10.13 10.65
C ALA A 511 9.63 -8.85 9.84
N MET A 512 8.65 -7.94 9.79
CA MET A 512 8.77 -6.64 9.14
C MET A 512 9.75 -5.72 9.89
N SER A 513 9.72 -5.71 11.22
CA SER A 513 10.66 -4.96 12.07
C SER A 513 12.07 -5.55 12.00
N GLU A 514 12.22 -6.87 12.02
CA GLU A 514 13.50 -7.55 11.83
C GLU A 514 14.02 -7.39 10.41
N GLY A 515 13.17 -7.35 9.39
CA GLY A 515 13.57 -6.96 8.03
C GLY A 515 14.19 -5.57 8.04
N ALA A 516 13.49 -4.59 8.62
CA ALA A 516 14.03 -3.25 8.81
C ALA A 516 15.35 -3.22 9.62
N GLY A 517 15.54 -4.15 10.56
CA GLY A 517 16.74 -4.28 11.39
C GLY A 517 17.91 -5.09 10.79
N LEU A 518 17.65 -6.18 10.07
CA LEU A 518 18.64 -7.05 9.40
C LEU A 518 19.20 -6.37 8.15
N TYR A 519 18.38 -5.65 7.39
CA TYR A 519 18.88 -4.76 6.33
C TYR A 519 19.62 -3.55 6.92
N GLY A 520 19.30 -3.14 8.15
CA GLY A 520 20.08 -2.19 8.94
C GLY A 520 21.44 -2.73 9.42
N SER A 521 21.56 -4.03 9.75
CA SER A 521 22.81 -4.62 10.27
C SER A 521 23.72 -5.21 9.18
N PHE A 522 23.19 -5.64 8.03
CA PHE A 522 23.99 -6.09 6.88
C PHE A 522 24.68 -4.92 6.15
N LEU A 523 24.11 -3.72 6.22
CA LEU A 523 24.76 -2.49 5.73
C LEU A 523 25.97 -2.08 6.58
N ALA A 524 26.03 -2.49 7.86
CA ALA A 524 27.13 -2.13 8.77
C ALA A 524 28.48 -2.83 8.46
N HIS A 525 28.49 -3.90 7.65
CA HIS A 525 29.71 -4.69 7.39
C HIS A 525 30.15 -4.74 5.92
N ALA A 526 29.40 -4.15 4.98
CA ALA A 526 29.75 -4.15 3.55
C ALA A 526 29.99 -2.75 2.95
N TYR A 527 29.76 -1.66 3.69
CA TYR A 527 30.05 -0.30 3.26
C TYR A 527 30.54 0.56 4.41
N PRO A 528 31.75 1.12 4.36
CA PRO A 528 31.89 2.54 4.48
C PRO A 528 31.52 3.20 3.12
N VAL A 529 30.96 4.40 3.19
CA VAL A 529 30.63 5.36 2.13
C VAL A 529 29.15 5.40 1.70
N ASP A 530 28.48 6.40 2.28
CA ASP A 530 27.29 7.11 1.81
C ASP A 530 27.28 7.32 0.28
N HIS A 531 26.16 7.01 -0.35
CA HIS A 531 25.63 7.85 -1.42
C HIS A 531 24.15 8.13 -1.10
N PRO A 532 23.71 9.38 -1.25
CA PRO A 532 22.50 9.87 -0.62
C PRO A 532 21.24 9.30 -1.27
N ALA A 533 20.27 8.90 -0.45
CA ALA A 533 18.88 8.91 -0.89
C ALA A 533 18.58 10.34 -1.37
N LYS A 534 18.31 10.51 -2.67
CA LYS A 534 17.94 11.81 -3.20
C LYS A 534 16.65 12.23 -2.50
N PHE A 535 16.68 13.35 -1.80
CA PHE A 535 15.50 13.90 -1.15
C PHE A 535 14.38 14.10 -2.17
N SER A 536 13.16 13.77 -1.78
CA SER A 536 11.97 13.82 -2.63
C SER A 536 10.94 14.82 -2.13
N ARG A 537 10.83 15.01 -0.81
CA ARG A 537 9.83 15.88 -0.18
C ARG A 537 10.43 16.76 0.91
N LEU A 538 9.94 18.00 0.98
CA LEU A 538 10.22 18.96 2.04
C LEU A 538 8.96 19.14 2.88
N ILE A 539 8.97 18.65 4.12
CA ILE A 539 7.85 18.74 5.06
C ILE A 539 8.16 19.84 6.07
N VAL A 540 7.34 20.89 6.10
CA VAL A 540 7.61 22.09 6.92
C VAL A 540 6.55 22.27 7.99
N PHE A 541 6.98 22.32 9.25
CA PHE A 541 6.20 22.74 10.40
C PHE A 541 6.75 24.07 10.91
N GLY A 542 5.87 25.03 11.17
CA GLY A 542 6.32 26.35 11.60
C GLY A 542 5.23 27.40 11.66
N ASP A 543 5.66 28.65 11.55
CA ASP A 543 4.81 29.84 11.67
C ASP A 543 4.80 30.70 10.40
N SER A 544 4.63 32.01 10.54
CA SER A 544 4.54 32.99 9.45
C SER A 544 5.83 33.15 8.66
N PHE A 545 6.98 32.72 9.19
CA PHE A 545 8.23 32.67 8.41
C PHE A 545 8.19 31.59 7.32
N SER A 546 7.31 30.60 7.45
CA SER A 546 7.18 29.47 6.54
C SER A 546 5.81 29.30 5.89
N ASP A 547 4.74 29.92 6.40
CA ASP A 547 3.39 29.87 5.83
C ASP A 547 3.35 30.52 4.43
N SER A 548 2.99 29.73 3.40
CA SER A 548 2.91 30.16 1.99
C SER A 548 1.48 30.51 1.56
N GLY A 549 0.60 30.90 2.51
CA GLY A 549 -0.79 31.27 2.25
C GLY A 549 -1.79 30.12 2.44
N ASN A 550 -1.34 28.97 2.93
CA ASN A 550 -2.18 27.81 3.20
C ASN A 550 -2.53 27.64 4.69
N GLY A 551 -1.91 28.41 5.59
CA GLY A 551 -2.19 28.42 7.02
C GLY A 551 -3.16 29.52 7.44
N SER A 552 -2.62 30.71 7.77
CA SER A 552 -3.38 31.82 8.36
C SER A 552 -4.53 32.30 7.47
N TRP A 553 -4.32 32.34 6.15
CA TRP A 553 -5.36 32.71 5.20
C TRP A 553 -6.57 31.77 5.27
N VAL A 554 -6.32 30.46 5.37
CA VAL A 554 -7.37 29.44 5.47
C VAL A 554 -8.06 29.49 6.83
N VAL A 555 -7.30 29.54 7.92
CA VAL A 555 -7.84 29.56 9.29
C VAL A 555 -8.63 30.83 9.59
N SER A 556 -8.22 31.97 9.02
CA SER A 556 -8.95 33.24 9.11
C SER A 556 -10.16 33.32 8.18
N ASN A 557 -10.42 32.28 7.38
CA ASN A 557 -11.49 32.27 6.38
C ASN A 557 -11.37 33.43 5.37
N GLY A 558 -10.14 33.68 4.90
CA GLY A 558 -9.84 34.67 3.87
C GLY A 558 -9.83 36.12 4.36
N THR A 559 -9.55 36.34 5.65
CA THR A 559 -9.52 37.71 6.22
C THR A 559 -8.13 38.17 6.63
N TRP A 560 -7.13 37.28 6.65
CA TRP A 560 -5.78 37.62 7.07
C TRP A 560 -4.70 36.65 6.54
N PRO A 561 -3.58 37.16 5.99
CA PRO A 561 -3.33 38.54 5.61
C PRO A 561 -4.13 38.93 4.34
N VAL A 562 -4.92 40.01 4.44
CA VAL A 562 -5.85 40.43 3.36
C VAL A 562 -5.26 41.52 2.47
N ASP A 563 -4.19 42.17 2.91
CA ASP A 563 -3.58 43.26 2.15
C ASP A 563 -3.03 42.74 0.81
N PRO A 564 -3.34 43.39 -0.33
CA PRO A 564 -2.89 42.93 -1.64
C PRO A 564 -1.37 43.02 -1.84
N ALA A 565 -0.63 43.68 -0.95
CA ALA A 565 0.82 43.72 -0.99
C ALA A 565 1.46 42.39 -0.54
N TYR A 566 0.74 41.55 0.21
CA TYR A 566 1.18 40.21 0.57
C TYR A 566 1.08 39.26 -0.61
N TYR A 567 2.19 38.58 -0.92
CA TYR A 567 2.25 37.61 -2.01
C TYR A 567 1.47 36.34 -1.65
N ASP A 568 0.48 35.97 -2.47
CA ASP A 568 -0.37 34.78 -2.27
C ASP A 568 -0.95 34.65 -0.85
N HIS A 569 -1.27 35.77 -0.20
CA HIS A 569 -1.74 35.81 1.19
C HIS A 569 -0.76 35.18 2.20
N SER A 570 0.54 35.27 1.92
CA SER A 570 1.64 34.88 2.81
C SER A 570 2.34 36.11 3.40
N PHE A 571 3.04 35.97 4.52
CA PHE A 571 3.69 37.07 5.23
C PHE A 571 5.02 37.49 4.58
N SER A 572 4.99 37.95 3.33
CA SER A 572 6.09 38.60 2.61
C SER A 572 5.60 39.22 1.28
N ASN A 573 6.46 39.92 0.56
CA ASN A 573 6.22 40.47 -0.79
C ASN A 573 6.56 39.49 -1.93
N GLY A 574 6.85 38.23 -1.62
CA GLY A 574 7.20 37.20 -2.61
C GLY A 574 7.26 35.79 -2.02
N PRO A 575 7.78 34.82 -2.79
CA PRO A 575 7.94 33.44 -2.35
C PRO A 575 8.76 33.34 -1.05
N LYS A 576 8.36 32.41 -0.18
CA LYS A 576 9.03 32.15 1.09
C LYS A 576 10.22 31.22 0.88
N TRP A 577 11.09 31.11 1.89
CA TRP A 577 12.33 30.34 1.80
C TRP A 577 12.07 28.88 1.39
N ASN A 578 11.01 28.26 1.91
CA ASN A 578 10.61 26.88 1.65
C ASN A 578 10.08 26.68 0.22
N ASP A 579 9.41 27.69 -0.36
CA ASP A 579 9.02 27.67 -1.78
C ASP A 579 10.26 27.69 -2.68
N VAL A 580 11.26 28.52 -2.31
CA VAL A 580 12.53 28.65 -3.03
C VAL A 580 13.34 27.35 -2.94
N VAL A 581 13.50 26.79 -1.74
CA VAL A 581 14.21 25.51 -1.51
C VAL A 581 13.55 24.38 -2.29
N ALA A 582 12.23 24.20 -2.15
CA ALA A 582 11.52 23.12 -2.82
C ALA A 582 11.64 23.22 -4.35
N LYS A 583 11.52 24.44 -4.90
CA LYS A 583 11.71 24.66 -6.33
C LYS A 583 13.14 24.40 -6.79
N GLN A 584 14.14 24.88 -6.05
CA GLN A 584 15.56 24.76 -6.41
C GLN A 584 16.03 23.31 -6.37
N LEU A 585 15.61 22.56 -5.35
CA LEU A 585 16.00 21.16 -5.16
C LEU A 585 15.02 20.17 -5.84
N ASN A 586 13.96 20.69 -6.48
CA ASN A 586 12.90 19.91 -7.12
C ASN A 586 12.28 18.87 -6.16
N LEU A 587 11.84 19.38 -5.01
CA LEU A 587 11.17 18.64 -3.95
C LEU A 587 9.66 18.90 -3.98
N GLU A 588 8.86 17.91 -3.64
CA GLU A 588 7.47 18.12 -3.28
C GLU A 588 7.39 18.88 -1.95
N LEU A 589 6.71 20.04 -1.91
CA LEU A 589 6.55 20.81 -0.69
C LEU A 589 5.24 20.44 0.02
N ILE A 590 5.37 19.88 1.22
CA ILE A 590 4.26 19.68 2.16
C ILE A 590 4.41 20.71 3.28
N ASN A 591 3.75 21.85 3.11
CA ASN A 591 3.81 22.94 4.08
C ASN A 591 2.62 22.87 5.04
N LEU A 592 2.85 22.70 6.34
CA LEU A 592 1.82 22.77 7.38
C LEU A 592 1.96 24.02 8.26
N ALA A 593 2.92 24.90 7.96
CA ALA A 593 3.16 26.10 8.74
C ALA A 593 1.93 27.02 8.73
N THR A 594 1.69 27.68 9.85
CA THR A 594 0.56 28.59 10.01
C THR A 594 1.01 29.85 10.72
N GLY A 595 0.81 31.02 10.11
CA GLY A 595 1.14 32.30 10.75
C GLY A 595 0.54 32.45 12.14
N GLY A 596 1.35 32.94 13.09
CA GLY A 596 0.95 33.05 14.50
C GLY A 596 1.05 31.76 15.32
N ALA A 597 1.47 30.64 14.73
CA ALA A 597 1.65 29.39 15.46
C ALA A 597 2.74 29.52 16.52
N THR A 598 2.48 28.97 17.70
CA THR A 598 3.46 28.77 18.78
C THR A 598 3.90 27.31 18.80
N THR A 599 4.86 26.99 19.66
CA THR A 599 5.36 25.61 19.79
C THR A 599 4.29 24.66 20.33
N ASN A 600 3.47 25.11 21.29
CA ASN A 600 2.36 24.36 21.87
C ASN A 600 1.29 25.31 22.46
N ASN A 601 0.04 25.19 21.99
CA ASN A 601 -1.08 26.04 22.42
C ASN A 601 -1.45 25.90 23.92
N GLY A 602 -1.12 24.78 24.55
CA GLY A 602 -1.30 24.57 25.99
C GLY A 602 -0.24 25.27 26.85
N PHE A 603 0.88 25.72 26.25
CA PHE A 603 1.92 26.49 26.93
C PHE A 603 1.79 27.99 26.65
N VAL A 604 1.79 28.37 25.37
CA VAL A 604 1.48 29.73 24.90
C VAL A 604 0.51 29.59 23.74
N ALA A 605 -0.68 30.19 23.85
CA ALA A 605 -1.68 30.11 22.79
C ALA A 605 -1.24 30.94 21.57
N GLY A 606 -1.23 30.33 20.39
CA GLY A 606 -0.96 30.99 19.13
C GLY A 606 -2.19 31.70 18.57
N GLY A 607 -1.97 32.81 17.87
CA GLY A 607 -3.03 33.61 17.27
C GLY A 607 -2.56 34.38 16.04
N THR A 608 -3.47 34.55 15.08
CA THR A 608 -3.30 35.33 13.85
C THR A 608 -4.37 36.41 13.71
N GLY A 609 -4.34 37.18 12.63
CA GLY A 609 -5.19 38.36 12.43
C GLY A 609 -4.49 39.66 12.80
N ALA A 610 -5.08 40.79 12.41
CA ALA A 610 -4.52 42.12 12.68
C ALA A 610 -4.35 42.43 14.18
N GLU A 611 -5.09 41.72 15.04
CA GLU A 611 -5.03 41.79 16.51
C GLU A 611 -4.47 40.51 17.16
N SER A 612 -4.03 39.52 16.36
CA SER A 612 -3.57 38.21 16.84
C SER A 612 -4.61 37.42 17.67
N THR A 613 -5.90 37.64 17.44
CA THR A 613 -7.00 37.04 18.22
C THR A 613 -7.60 35.77 17.61
N ILE A 614 -7.27 35.45 16.35
CA ILE A 614 -7.80 34.27 15.65
C ILE A 614 -6.95 33.05 16.02
N PRO A 615 -7.47 32.03 16.71
CA PRO A 615 -6.67 30.87 17.13
C PRO A 615 -6.14 30.06 15.94
N VAL A 616 -4.91 29.56 16.07
CA VAL A 616 -4.24 28.77 15.02
C VAL A 616 -3.67 27.45 15.57
N PRO A 617 -3.50 26.41 14.73
CA PRO A 617 -2.81 25.19 15.15
C PRO A 617 -1.36 25.48 15.53
N SER A 618 -0.93 24.98 16.69
CA SER A 618 0.46 25.04 17.13
C SER A 618 1.33 24.08 16.33
N ALA A 619 2.66 24.20 16.40
CA ALA A 619 3.56 23.26 15.74
C ALA A 619 3.35 21.80 16.22
N ALA A 620 2.95 21.60 17.48
CA ALA A 620 2.54 20.29 17.99
C ALA A 620 1.29 19.74 17.25
N ASP A 621 0.29 20.59 16.98
CA ASP A 621 -0.90 20.22 16.24
C ASP A 621 -0.59 19.92 14.77
N GLN A 622 0.32 20.70 14.17
CA GLN A 622 0.77 20.50 12.79
C GLN A 622 1.48 19.14 12.63
N VAL A 623 2.39 18.78 13.55
CA VAL A 623 3.06 17.47 13.56
C VAL A 623 2.05 16.33 13.73
N LEU A 624 1.11 16.45 14.67
CA LEU A 624 0.08 15.42 14.90
C LEU A 624 -0.86 15.29 13.69
N SER A 625 -1.20 16.40 13.04
CA SER A 625 -2.01 16.42 11.83
C SER A 625 -1.31 15.64 10.72
N PHE A 626 -0.05 15.97 10.39
CA PHE A 626 0.73 15.24 9.39
C PHE A 626 0.75 13.73 9.66
N LEU A 627 1.09 13.33 10.89
CA LEU A 627 1.16 11.92 11.29
C LEU A 627 -0.18 11.19 11.31
N SER A 628 -1.31 11.89 11.17
CA SER A 628 -2.64 11.29 11.10
C SER A 628 -3.02 10.80 9.70
N TRP A 629 -2.40 11.36 8.64
CA TRP A 629 -2.75 11.06 7.26
C TRP A 629 -1.55 10.66 6.38
N ASP A 630 -0.31 10.87 6.85
CA ASP A 630 0.91 10.41 6.20
C ASP A 630 1.96 9.95 7.23
N LYS A 631 3.05 9.33 6.74
CA LYS A 631 4.15 8.83 7.57
C LYS A 631 5.51 9.23 6.98
N PRO A 632 6.54 9.44 7.82
CA PRO A 632 7.89 9.70 7.34
C PRO A 632 8.44 8.66 6.37
N GLN A 633 9.02 9.14 5.28
CA GLN A 633 9.70 8.35 4.26
C GLN A 633 11.21 8.62 4.28
N ALA A 634 12.01 7.74 3.67
CA ALA A 634 13.47 7.85 3.68
C ALA A 634 14.01 9.09 2.95
N GLY A 635 13.27 9.60 1.95
CA GLY A 635 13.62 10.80 1.18
C GLY A 635 13.03 12.11 1.72
N ASP A 636 12.38 12.07 2.89
CA ASP A 636 11.74 13.23 3.49
C ASP A 636 12.73 14.08 4.28
N ILE A 637 12.67 15.39 4.07
CA ILE A 637 13.33 16.39 4.90
C ILE A 637 12.26 17.03 5.78
N PHE A 638 12.37 16.87 7.09
CA PHE A 638 11.51 17.54 8.05
C PHE A 638 12.16 18.83 8.51
N VAL A 639 11.48 19.95 8.36
CA VAL A 639 11.88 21.23 8.94
C VAL A 639 10.94 21.59 10.06
N HIS A 640 11.49 21.84 11.25
CA HIS A 640 10.76 22.35 12.40
C HIS A 640 11.33 23.70 12.78
N TRP A 641 10.68 24.77 12.28
CA TRP A 641 11.10 26.14 12.49
C TRP A 641 10.00 26.92 13.22
N ILE A 642 10.11 26.98 14.55
CA ILE A 642 9.10 27.58 15.43
C ILE A 642 9.77 28.22 16.66
N GLY A 643 9.08 29.16 17.31
CA GLY A 643 9.48 29.70 18.61
C GLY A 643 9.51 31.22 18.67
N ALA A 644 9.37 31.93 17.55
CA ALA A 644 9.28 33.39 17.54
C ALA A 644 8.02 33.88 18.27
N ASN A 645 6.86 33.28 17.95
CA ASN A 645 5.59 33.67 18.55
C ASN A 645 5.51 33.37 20.05
N ASP A 646 6.20 32.34 20.55
CA ASP A 646 6.21 31.98 21.97
C ASP A 646 6.73 33.16 22.83
N ILE A 647 7.87 33.76 22.44
CA ILE A 647 8.45 34.91 23.16
C ILE A 647 7.73 36.22 22.84
N LEU A 648 7.16 36.37 21.63
CA LEU A 648 6.35 37.55 21.26
C LEU A 648 5.04 37.62 22.08
N PHE A 649 4.39 36.48 22.33
CA PHE A 649 3.15 36.46 23.12
C PHE A 649 3.40 36.38 24.63
N ASN A 650 4.56 35.89 25.07
CA ASN A 650 4.90 35.83 26.49
C ASN A 650 6.39 36.09 26.75
N THR A 651 6.74 37.33 27.06
CA THR A 651 8.12 37.75 27.31
C THR A 651 8.76 37.18 28.58
N SER A 652 7.99 36.46 29.41
CA SER A 652 8.48 35.87 30.68
C SER A 652 9.04 34.45 30.54
N ILE A 653 8.94 33.83 29.36
CA ILE A 653 9.44 32.47 29.12
C ILE A 653 10.93 32.47 28.75
N THR A 654 11.52 31.27 28.71
CA THR A 654 12.93 31.06 28.32
C THR A 654 13.04 30.17 27.09
N GLY A 655 14.13 30.33 26.32
CA GLY A 655 14.42 29.47 25.17
C GLY A 655 14.55 27.98 25.55
N GLY A 656 14.99 27.68 26.78
CA GLY A 656 15.06 26.31 27.30
C GLY A 656 13.69 25.62 27.47
N GLN A 657 12.65 26.37 27.83
CA GLN A 657 11.29 25.82 27.92
C GLN A 657 10.73 25.51 26.53
N VAL A 658 10.98 26.39 25.57
CA VAL A 658 10.53 26.23 24.19
C VAL A 658 11.26 25.08 23.49
N THR A 659 12.57 24.96 23.67
CA THR A 659 13.35 23.83 23.12
C THR A 659 12.91 22.49 23.70
N SER A 660 12.47 22.42 24.96
CA SER A 660 11.89 21.20 25.52
C SER A 660 10.64 20.75 24.75
N LEU A 661 9.77 21.69 24.39
CA LEU A 661 8.56 21.41 23.59
C LEU A 661 8.89 21.09 22.13
N ILE A 662 9.91 21.74 21.55
CA ILE A 662 10.43 21.38 20.22
C ILE A 662 10.96 19.94 20.24
N ASN A 663 11.69 19.54 21.29
CA ASN A 663 12.19 18.18 21.42
C ASN A 663 11.08 17.14 21.51
N GLU A 664 9.94 17.45 22.15
CA GLU A 664 8.77 16.56 22.13
C GLU A 664 8.25 16.33 20.71
N ASN A 665 8.18 17.39 19.90
CA ASN A 665 7.75 17.31 18.50
C ASN A 665 8.77 16.54 17.64
N VAL A 666 10.07 16.81 17.81
CA VAL A 666 11.16 16.07 17.15
C VAL A 666 11.12 14.59 17.52
N ASN A 667 10.91 14.26 18.80
CA ASN A 667 10.77 12.88 19.24
C ASN A 667 9.59 12.18 18.57
N ARG A 668 8.42 12.85 18.42
CA ARG A 668 7.26 12.26 17.71
C ARG A 668 7.60 11.93 16.26
N LEU A 669 8.25 12.84 15.55
CA LEU A 669 8.69 12.63 14.17
C LEU A 669 9.71 11.48 14.09
N TYR A 670 10.69 11.47 14.99
CA TYR A 670 11.70 10.41 15.07
C TYR A 670 11.08 9.03 15.32
N GLN A 671 10.18 8.90 16.30
CA GLN A 671 9.48 7.65 16.60
C GLN A 671 8.58 7.20 15.44
N ALA A 672 8.06 8.14 14.65
CA ALA A 672 7.31 7.84 13.43
C ALA A 672 8.20 7.45 12.24
N GLY A 673 9.53 7.55 12.36
CA GLY A 673 10.50 7.11 11.36
C GLY A 673 11.24 8.23 10.62
N ALA A 674 11.13 9.49 11.03
CA ALA A 674 11.84 10.60 10.40
C ALA A 674 13.36 10.39 10.46
N LYS A 675 14.03 10.54 9.31
CA LYS A 675 15.48 10.31 9.15
C LYS A 675 16.30 11.54 8.82
N THR A 676 15.66 12.64 8.44
CA THR A 676 16.34 13.93 8.21
C THR A 676 15.52 15.05 8.84
N ILE A 677 16.11 15.77 9.80
CA ILE A 677 15.44 16.82 10.59
C ILE A 677 16.31 18.06 10.62
N ILE A 678 15.77 19.20 10.18
CA ILE A 678 16.41 20.50 10.25
C ILE A 678 15.64 21.36 11.25
N LEU A 679 16.37 21.96 12.18
CA LEU A 679 15.87 22.95 13.12
C LEU A 679 16.43 24.30 12.75
N ALA A 680 15.72 25.38 13.07
CA ALA A 680 16.23 26.73 12.84
C ALA A 680 15.85 27.66 14.00
N ASN A 681 16.73 28.61 14.31
CA ASN A 681 16.48 29.65 15.31
C ASN A 681 15.87 30.91 14.65
N TYR A 682 15.73 31.98 15.42
CA TYR A 682 15.20 33.26 14.95
C TYR A 682 16.12 34.39 15.39
N LEU A 683 16.00 35.54 14.73
CA LEU A 683 16.53 36.81 15.22
C LEU A 683 15.97 37.19 16.59
N ASN A 684 16.69 38.05 17.31
CA ASN A 684 16.27 38.54 18.61
C ASN A 684 14.99 39.37 18.48
N ALA A 685 14.00 39.09 19.34
CA ALA A 685 12.71 39.76 19.29
C ALA A 685 12.79 41.28 19.52
N THR A 686 13.92 41.85 19.94
CA THR A 686 14.15 43.31 20.04
C THR A 686 14.56 43.98 18.72
N THR A 687 14.76 43.19 17.65
CA THR A 687 15.23 43.66 16.34
C THR A 687 14.11 43.81 15.31
N PHE A 688 12.89 43.35 15.61
CA PHE A 688 11.73 43.60 14.75
C PHE A 688 11.31 45.07 14.83
N PRO A 689 10.85 45.71 13.73
CA PRO A 689 10.28 47.05 13.78
C PRO A 689 9.20 47.21 14.87
N ALA A 690 8.30 46.22 15.02
CA ALA A 690 7.20 46.25 15.99
C ALA A 690 7.62 46.37 17.47
N THR A 691 8.81 45.89 17.78
CA THR A 691 9.28 45.66 19.17
C THR A 691 10.59 46.40 19.45
N TYR A 692 11.17 47.04 18.43
CA TYR A 692 12.38 47.83 18.55
C TYR A 692 12.19 48.92 19.59
N ASN A 693 13.15 49.01 20.53
CA ASN A 693 13.13 49.95 21.64
C ASN A 693 11.87 49.90 22.55
N SER A 694 11.14 48.78 22.52
CA SER A 694 9.97 48.58 23.40
C SER A 694 10.39 48.20 24.82
N SER A 695 9.84 48.88 25.83
CA SER A 695 10.08 48.52 27.24
C SER A 695 9.55 47.13 27.61
N THR A 696 8.59 46.60 26.86
CA THR A 696 8.01 45.27 27.08
C THR A 696 8.97 44.16 26.66
N TYR A 697 9.75 44.41 25.60
CA TYR A 697 10.66 43.43 25.02
C TYR A 697 12.12 43.64 25.42
N ASN A 698 12.51 44.86 25.80
CA ASN A 698 13.86 45.16 26.26
C ASN A 698 14.06 44.73 27.73
N ILE A 699 13.90 43.43 27.99
CA ILE A 699 14.04 42.79 29.30
C ILE A 699 15.00 41.58 29.21
N PRO A 700 15.65 41.17 30.31
CA PRO A 700 16.66 40.11 30.28
C PRO A 700 16.18 38.78 29.68
N SER A 701 14.95 38.36 29.98
CA SER A 701 14.40 37.09 29.47
C SER A 701 14.32 37.04 27.94
N VAL A 702 14.02 38.17 27.29
CA VAL A 702 13.97 38.26 25.82
C VAL A 702 15.38 38.27 25.22
N GLN A 703 16.32 38.97 25.87
CA GLN A 703 17.72 39.00 25.42
C GLN A 703 18.39 37.62 25.52
N ASP A 704 18.11 36.88 26.59
CA ASP A 704 18.64 35.54 26.82
C ASP A 704 17.90 34.44 26.02
N TYR A 705 16.74 34.77 25.43
CA TYR A 705 15.86 33.79 24.79
C TYR A 705 16.52 33.09 23.60
N VAL A 706 17.01 33.85 22.61
CA VAL A 706 17.57 33.27 21.38
C VAL A 706 18.86 32.48 21.65
N PRO A 707 19.85 32.98 22.42
CA PRO A 707 21.02 32.17 22.78
C PRO A 707 20.64 30.85 23.47
N ALA A 708 19.65 30.86 24.37
CA ALA A 708 19.17 29.65 25.01
C ALA A 708 18.40 28.72 24.05
N LEU A 709 17.64 29.28 23.10
CA LEU A 709 16.95 28.55 22.04
C LEU A 709 17.98 27.85 21.14
N THR A 710 18.93 28.59 20.55
CA THR A 710 19.98 28.05 19.66
C THR A 710 20.72 26.90 20.33
N LYS A 711 21.21 27.10 21.56
CA LYS A 711 21.91 26.05 22.31
C LYS A 711 21.04 24.80 22.53
N GLY A 712 19.75 24.98 22.82
CA GLY A 712 18.85 23.85 23.00
C GLY A 712 18.56 23.12 21.67
N LEU A 713 18.43 23.84 20.55
CA LEU A 713 18.29 23.24 19.22
C LEU A 713 19.54 22.41 18.85
N GLU A 714 20.74 22.92 19.12
CA GLU A 714 22.00 22.19 18.91
C GLU A 714 22.06 20.92 19.75
N GLN A 715 21.61 20.99 21.02
CA GLN A 715 21.53 19.82 21.90
C GLN A 715 20.53 18.77 21.39
N ILE A 716 19.38 19.22 20.87
CA ILE A 716 18.40 18.33 20.24
C ILE A 716 19.02 17.66 19.01
N ALA A 717 19.56 18.43 18.07
CA ALA A 717 20.19 17.89 16.87
C ALA A 717 21.30 16.89 17.22
N ALA A 718 22.21 17.24 18.12
CA ALA A 718 23.25 16.34 18.62
C ALA A 718 22.68 15.05 19.24
N GLY A 719 21.58 15.15 20.00
CA GLY A 719 20.91 14.02 20.64
C GLY A 719 20.33 12.99 19.66
N TYR A 720 19.92 13.41 18.46
CA TYR A 720 19.40 12.51 17.42
C TYR A 720 20.39 12.18 16.30
N SER A 721 21.54 12.86 16.24
CA SER A 721 22.56 12.72 15.17
C SER A 721 23.07 11.29 14.97
N ALA A 722 23.02 10.44 15.99
CA ALA A 722 23.39 9.03 15.88
C ALA A 722 22.37 8.18 15.10
N TYR A 723 21.15 8.69 14.88
CA TYR A 723 20.02 7.93 14.34
C TYR A 723 19.32 8.61 13.15
N ALA A 724 19.53 9.91 12.97
CA ALA A 724 18.98 10.73 11.90
C ALA A 724 20.00 11.78 11.45
N LYS A 725 19.90 12.23 10.20
CA LYS A 725 20.63 13.42 9.71
C LYS A 725 19.98 14.64 10.35
N THR A 726 20.75 15.41 11.10
CA THR A 726 20.25 16.57 11.83
C THR A 726 21.09 17.79 11.54
N ALA A 727 20.45 18.95 11.39
CA ALA A 727 21.13 20.23 11.31
C ALA A 727 20.37 21.30 12.10
N VAL A 728 21.12 22.31 12.53
CA VAL A 728 20.58 23.56 13.06
C VAL A 728 21.03 24.66 12.11
N ILE A 729 20.08 25.45 11.65
CA ILE A 729 20.34 26.64 10.83
C ILE A 729 20.26 27.86 11.73
N ASP A 730 21.38 28.58 11.80
CA ASP A 730 21.46 29.84 12.52
C ASP A 730 21.02 30.99 11.62
N VAL A 731 19.74 31.31 11.70
CA VAL A 731 19.13 32.46 11.04
C VAL A 731 19.51 33.75 11.78
N GLN A 732 19.74 33.70 13.09
CA GLN A 732 20.17 34.87 13.86
C GLN A 732 21.47 35.44 13.31
N ASP A 733 22.45 34.59 13.03
CA ASP A 733 23.75 35.01 12.50
C ASP A 733 23.62 35.71 11.13
N LEU A 734 22.76 35.19 10.24
CA LEU A 734 22.48 35.86 8.96
C LEU A 734 21.89 37.27 9.17
N PHE A 735 20.96 37.43 10.11
CA PHE A 735 20.42 38.75 10.44
C PHE A 735 21.45 39.67 11.09
N ASN A 736 22.31 39.16 11.97
CA ASN A 736 23.40 39.94 12.56
C ASN A 736 24.36 40.46 11.49
N ASP A 737 24.68 39.64 10.49
CA ASP A 737 25.52 40.03 9.36
C ASP A 737 24.85 41.12 8.51
N MET A 738 23.56 40.96 8.18
CA MET A 738 22.79 41.96 7.44
C MET A 738 22.67 43.29 8.20
N PHE A 739 22.53 43.26 9.53
CA PHE A 739 22.48 44.48 10.34
C PHE A 739 23.85 45.16 10.49
N SER A 740 24.93 44.40 10.39
CA SER A 740 26.30 44.92 10.54
C SER A 740 26.87 45.48 9.23
N ASP A 741 26.47 44.92 8.09
CA ASP A 741 26.92 45.33 6.75
C ASP A 741 25.78 45.20 5.71
N PRO A 742 24.73 46.04 5.80
CA PRO A 742 23.53 45.90 4.96
C PRO A 742 23.81 46.10 3.47
N GLU A 743 24.75 46.98 3.12
CA GLU A 743 25.11 47.24 1.72
C GLU A 743 25.67 46.00 1.03
N ALA A 744 26.45 45.17 1.75
CA ALA A 744 26.98 43.90 1.21
C ALA A 744 25.88 42.91 0.83
N TYR A 745 24.70 43.00 1.45
CA TYR A 745 23.53 42.19 1.15
C TYR A 745 22.50 42.89 0.26
N GLY A 746 22.76 44.14 -0.14
CA GLY A 746 21.92 44.92 -1.05
C GLY A 746 20.86 45.79 -0.39
N PHE A 747 20.83 45.85 0.95
CA PHE A 747 19.92 46.65 1.76
C PHE A 747 20.47 48.05 2.02
N ASP A 748 19.59 49.00 2.29
CA ASP A 748 19.95 50.38 2.61
C ASP A 748 20.17 50.54 4.13
N GLU A 749 21.26 51.19 4.53
CA GLU A 749 21.56 51.48 5.94
C GLU A 749 20.45 52.30 6.62
N ASP A 750 19.78 53.16 5.87
CA ASP A 750 18.71 54.03 6.37
C ASP A 750 17.51 53.25 6.93
N TYR A 751 17.33 51.98 6.53
CA TYR A 751 16.20 51.14 6.95
C TYR A 751 16.53 50.14 8.06
N VAL A 752 17.78 50.11 8.53
CA VAL A 752 18.32 49.04 9.40
C VAL A 752 18.39 49.44 10.87
N ASN A 753 18.77 50.68 11.17
CA ASN A 753 18.88 51.15 12.55
C ASN A 753 18.44 52.63 12.69
N PRO A 754 17.20 52.89 13.13
CA PRO A 754 16.21 51.90 13.59
C PRO A 754 15.69 51.02 12.43
N PRO A 755 15.32 49.76 12.70
CA PRO A 755 14.72 48.89 11.70
C PRO A 755 13.35 49.44 11.29
N THR A 756 13.10 49.49 9.98
CA THR A 756 11.84 49.96 9.41
C THR A 756 11.22 48.91 8.49
N ALA A 757 9.89 48.95 8.35
CA ALA A 757 9.13 48.06 7.48
C ALA A 757 8.66 48.78 6.21
N CYS A 758 8.67 48.07 5.07
CA CYS A 758 8.16 48.62 3.81
C CYS A 758 6.63 48.79 3.81
N LEU A 759 5.90 47.85 4.41
CA LEU A 759 4.45 47.83 4.58
C LEU A 759 4.11 48.10 6.04
N THR A 760 3.43 49.21 6.29
CA THR A 760 2.97 49.61 7.62
C THR A 760 1.47 49.90 7.59
N GLY A 761 0.86 50.03 8.76
CA GLY A 761 -0.56 50.29 9.00
C GLY A 761 -1.47 49.10 8.67
N VAL A 762 -0.96 47.88 8.74
CA VAL A 762 -1.73 46.64 8.51
C VAL A 762 -2.08 45.91 9.80
N TYR A 763 -1.27 46.06 10.84
CA TYR A 763 -1.60 45.63 12.20
C TYR A 763 -2.28 46.78 12.97
N THR A 764 -3.30 46.44 13.77
CA THR A 764 -4.04 47.46 14.54
C THR A 764 -3.16 48.12 15.60
N SER A 765 -2.14 47.41 16.09
CA SER A 765 -1.17 47.87 17.08
C SER A 765 -0.26 49.00 16.59
N GLU A 766 -0.07 49.14 15.28
CA GLU A 766 0.81 50.17 14.72
C GLU A 766 0.23 51.57 14.89
N GLY A 767 -1.10 51.70 14.88
CA GLY A 767 -1.78 53.00 15.05
C GLY A 767 -1.47 54.02 13.94
N VAL A 768 -0.90 53.59 12.80
CA VAL A 768 -0.60 54.43 11.64
C VAL A 768 -1.46 54.04 10.42
N PRO A 769 -1.70 54.97 9.47
CA PRO A 769 -2.38 54.62 8.22
C PRO A 769 -1.55 53.67 7.37
N ARG A 770 -2.23 52.80 6.61
CA ARG A 770 -1.59 51.89 5.66
C ARG A 770 -0.64 52.63 4.71
N HIS A 771 0.63 52.23 4.67
CA HIS A 771 1.63 52.73 3.73
C HIS A 771 2.44 51.56 3.13
N LEU A 772 2.79 51.66 1.85
CA LEU A 772 3.66 50.71 1.16
C LEU A 772 4.80 51.49 0.49
N CYS A 773 6.04 51.12 0.77
CA CYS A 773 7.23 51.72 0.20
C CYS A 773 7.38 51.44 -1.31
N SER A 774 8.24 52.18 -1.99
CA SER A 774 8.50 52.02 -3.44
C SER A 774 9.62 51.02 -3.78
N ASP A 775 10.44 50.68 -2.81
CA ASP A 775 11.73 50.00 -2.90
C ASP A 775 11.83 48.86 -1.86
N PRO A 776 10.89 47.89 -1.89
CA PRO A 776 10.88 46.80 -0.91
C PRO A 776 12.18 46.00 -0.91
N GLU A 777 12.88 45.88 -2.04
CA GLU A 777 14.16 45.18 -2.14
C GLU A 777 15.31 45.83 -1.35
N LYS A 778 15.13 47.08 -0.90
CA LYS A 778 16.09 47.81 -0.07
C LYS A 778 15.86 47.63 1.42
N HIS A 779 14.72 47.09 1.82
CA HIS A 779 14.37 46.85 3.22
C HIS A 779 14.70 45.41 3.63
N ILE A 780 15.07 45.20 4.89
CA ILE A 780 15.14 43.84 5.47
C ILE A 780 13.73 43.32 5.79
N PHE A 781 12.87 44.19 6.31
CA PHE A 781 11.52 43.87 6.75
C PHE A 781 10.47 44.32 5.75
N PHE A 782 9.61 43.39 5.36
CA PHE A 782 8.46 43.69 4.53
C PHE A 782 7.35 44.34 5.34
N ASP A 783 7.00 43.76 6.49
CA ASP A 783 6.09 44.37 7.47
C ASP A 783 6.76 44.46 8.83
N GLU A 784 6.04 44.88 9.87
CA GLU A 784 6.57 45.10 11.21
C GLU A 784 7.21 43.87 11.89
N TYR A 785 7.07 42.66 11.33
CA TYR A 785 7.63 41.41 11.84
C TYR A 785 8.36 40.57 10.80
N HIS A 786 7.94 40.61 9.53
CA HIS A 786 8.31 39.61 8.54
C HIS A 786 9.28 40.17 7.51
N PRO A 787 10.26 39.36 7.06
CA PRO A 787 11.26 39.81 6.12
C PRO A 787 10.75 39.87 4.67
N VAL A 788 11.46 40.63 3.84
CA VAL A 788 11.23 40.67 2.39
C VAL A 788 11.68 39.37 1.71
N LYS A 789 11.21 39.14 0.48
CA LYS A 789 11.56 37.95 -0.32
C LYS A 789 13.07 37.83 -0.57
N GLU A 790 13.79 38.95 -0.64
CA GLU A 790 15.25 38.99 -0.80
C GLU A 790 15.94 38.30 0.39
N VAL A 791 15.49 38.59 1.61
CA VAL A 791 15.96 37.92 2.83
C VAL A 791 15.51 36.46 2.86
N HIS A 792 14.28 36.14 2.44
CA HIS A 792 13.87 34.73 2.29
C HIS A 792 14.73 33.95 1.31
N ALA A 793 15.23 34.57 0.24
CA ALA A 793 16.15 33.96 -0.69
C ALA A 793 17.53 33.71 -0.06
N LEU A 794 17.99 34.59 0.85
CA LEU A 794 19.22 34.37 1.63
C LEU A 794 19.04 33.23 2.64
N VAL A 795 17.93 33.20 3.37
CA VAL A 795 17.58 32.08 4.27
C VAL A 795 17.50 30.77 3.49
N ALA A 796 16.89 30.76 2.31
CA ALA A 796 16.81 29.58 1.46
C ALA A 796 18.19 29.01 1.11
N LYS A 797 19.22 29.85 0.92
CA LYS A 797 20.59 29.38 0.68
C LYS A 797 21.13 28.56 1.86
N LEU A 798 20.92 29.01 3.10
CA LEU A 798 21.33 28.26 4.29
C LEU A 798 20.68 26.87 4.34
N PHE A 799 19.39 26.79 4.02
CA PHE A 799 18.67 25.52 3.95
C PHE A 799 19.17 24.64 2.80
N VAL A 800 19.38 25.19 1.61
CA VAL A 800 19.95 24.44 0.48
C VAL A 800 21.33 23.89 0.84
N GLU A 801 22.23 24.70 1.38
CA GLU A 801 23.58 24.28 1.78
C GLU A 801 23.53 23.16 2.83
N SER A 802 22.64 23.27 3.82
CA SER A 802 22.44 22.23 4.82
C SER A 802 21.92 20.92 4.22
N ILE A 803 20.94 20.99 3.32
CA ILE A 803 20.34 19.83 2.66
C ILE A 803 21.33 19.16 1.69
N GLU A 804 22.07 19.95 0.92
CA GLU A 804 23.13 19.45 0.05
C GLU A 804 24.26 18.84 0.88
N GLY A 805 24.56 19.39 2.05
CA GLY A 805 25.52 18.83 3.02
C GLY A 805 25.12 17.46 3.58
N PHE A 806 23.82 17.14 3.63
CA PHE A 806 23.35 15.78 3.92
C PHE A 806 23.47 14.83 2.73
N SER A 807 23.61 15.39 1.52
CA SER A 807 23.71 14.64 0.27
C SER A 807 25.15 14.36 -0.17
N ALA A 808 26.10 15.14 0.34
CA ALA A 808 27.54 14.94 0.20
C ALA A 808 28.01 13.77 1.08
#